data_AF-A0A1L9AYF4-F1
#
_entry.id   AF-A0A1L9AYF4-F1
#
_cell.length_a   1.000
_cell.length_b   1.000
_cell.length_c   1.000
_cell.angle_alpha   90.00
_cell.angle_beta   90.00
_cell.angle_gamma   90.00
#
_symmetry.space_group_name_H-M   'P 1'
#
loop_
_entity.id
_entity.type
_entity.pdbx_description
1 polymer ?
#
loop_
_entity_poly.entity_id
_entity_poly.type
_entity_poly.pdbx_seq_one_letter_code
_entity_poly.pdbx_strand_id
1 'polypeptide(L)'
;MKRFMVSLVLGVGVLLCACTQQAPVALPADLQGTYDLALVNDLLFVTSADRNELRVLQLTEDANQRGYVRAPNPLEPLSIPVLPRPQALARDVRYDAEGNERTGTYVYARSSGSALISVVDAAANGMREVARLDTRQLTGVSSGPVTAFAALATEQEGGSNTLYFATQEPAGARVWRALLTTDTQALASPPVPLTAELLLELASDEAVSSLLVLPDPNLIAVSTRRGQYGNPGTSFILEVNTKVRRTTLDFGGSQVLQLVTHGRVPGADAQPERRAPGARIFGVLDPSNCTQPAAPAPAVDCQSGILAVDSTTGTRAKDFTGFPMLPINAGLGLPMGLSLSTNTLLSVQGGETRESTVPLLGIVPLSTGSILFFNALDLVDFNVGALWLASETPNTATATVALLDVVGNNVDPSTPDRRADIAFSGTYGVTRDETYVLTSEGVLPNASRLERDPATTTFEVPIVDALEDGSAQPSVRPGDLIVLLPEDTSQPACAESVRVAEVQRATPTAPTALLVPAGGLPAACADYPRFEVRAGGERPLVLTGPAGNYLQRMGTGSTYSRADTFFFHPPGYAGQDTGTAVSLTVTRDLRQSPVGRDQRFVVATASHYFPYVLTVDLVNYDVLRAFRLPGPVVRARVGDTDFAYIVYPSANAILQMNLSTVVAGAANALGLVPFR
;
A
#
# COMPACT_ATOMS: atom_id res chain seq x y z
N MET A 1 -29.41 0.24 90.05
CA MET A 1 -30.34 1.24 89.49
C MET A 1 -30.67 0.87 88.05
N LYS A 2 -31.98 0.69 87.78
CA LYS A 2 -32.74 0.81 86.52
C LYS A 2 -32.10 0.49 85.14
N ARG A 3 -32.72 -0.53 84.51
CA ARG A 3 -33.35 -0.56 83.16
C ARG A 3 -32.45 -0.77 81.92
N PHE A 4 -32.55 -1.95 81.25
CA PHE A 4 -33.45 -2.32 80.10
C PHE A 4 -32.89 -1.76 78.77
N MET A 5 -32.75 -2.44 77.62
CA MET A 5 -33.35 -3.65 77.03
C MET A 5 -32.76 -3.81 75.59
N VAL A 6 -32.53 -5.03 75.04
CA VAL A 6 -33.16 -5.63 73.81
C VAL A 6 -31.99 -6.27 73.01
N SER A 7 -31.76 -7.59 73.02
CA SER A 7 -32.35 -8.71 72.24
C SER A 7 -31.26 -9.34 71.35
N LEU A 8 -30.96 -10.64 71.47
CA LEU A 8 -31.65 -11.80 70.84
C LEU A 8 -31.39 -11.81 69.30
N VAL A 9 -30.91 -12.85 68.60
CA VAL A 9 -30.54 -14.24 68.91
C VAL A 9 -30.05 -14.90 67.60
N LEU A 10 -29.22 -15.94 67.76
CA LEU A 10 -28.94 -17.11 66.90
C LEU A 10 -29.04 -16.99 65.37
N GLY A 11 -27.95 -17.40 64.71
CA GLY A 11 -27.97 -17.83 63.31
C GLY A 11 -26.67 -18.43 62.82
N VAL A 12 -26.39 -19.68 63.22
CA VAL A 12 -25.68 -20.68 62.40
C VAL A 12 -24.24 -20.36 61.96
N GLY A 13 -23.29 -20.76 62.80
CA GLY A 13 -21.94 -21.09 62.37
C GLY A 13 -21.91 -22.46 61.68
N VAL A 14 -22.18 -22.49 60.38
CA VAL A 14 -21.74 -23.52 59.41
C VAL A 14 -21.74 -22.86 58.04
N LEU A 15 -20.63 -22.23 57.64
CA LEU A 15 -20.34 -21.84 56.24
C LEU A 15 -18.84 -21.48 56.05
N LEU A 16 -17.94 -22.12 56.81
CA LEU A 16 -16.49 -22.03 56.58
C LEU A 16 -16.05 -23.15 55.63
N CYS A 17 -16.53 -23.09 54.39
CA CYS A 17 -15.98 -23.74 53.20
C CYS A 17 -16.31 -22.86 51.98
N ALA A 18 -15.94 -21.57 52.05
CA ALA A 18 -15.79 -20.78 50.84
C ALA A 18 -14.42 -21.15 50.26
N CYS A 19 -14.41 -22.08 49.30
CA CYS A 19 -13.33 -22.17 48.33
C CYS A 19 -13.18 -20.77 47.75
N THR A 20 -12.08 -20.09 48.06
CA THR A 20 -11.61 -18.97 47.26
C THR A 20 -11.33 -19.54 45.88
N GLN A 21 -12.34 -19.52 44.99
CA GLN A 21 -12.11 -19.55 43.56
C GLN A 21 -11.26 -18.32 43.29
N GLN A 22 -9.93 -18.50 43.30
CA GLN A 22 -9.03 -17.57 42.64
C GLN A 22 -9.58 -17.45 41.23
N ALA A 23 -10.06 -16.26 40.88
CA ALA A 23 -10.36 -15.91 39.50
C ALA A 23 -9.16 -16.41 38.68
N PRO A 24 -9.38 -17.30 37.69
CA PRO A 24 -8.27 -17.90 36.98
C PRO A 24 -7.44 -16.76 36.39
N VAL A 25 -6.19 -16.67 36.83
CA VAL A 25 -5.19 -15.83 36.19
C VAL A 25 -5.16 -16.30 34.74
N ALA A 26 -5.64 -15.46 33.83
CA ALA A 26 -5.51 -15.70 32.40
C ALA A 26 -4.01 -15.85 32.11
N LEU A 27 -3.56 -17.07 31.86
CA LEU A 27 -2.21 -17.30 31.40
C LEU A 27 -2.06 -16.54 30.07
N PRO A 28 -0.99 -15.75 29.89
CA PRO A 28 -0.74 -15.08 28.61
C PRO A 28 -0.68 -16.14 27.53
N ALA A 29 -1.58 -16.02 26.57
CA ALA A 29 -1.83 -17.04 25.57
C ALA A 29 -0.86 -16.85 24.41
N ASP A 30 0.45 -16.99 24.68
CA ASP A 30 1.56 -16.74 23.74
C ASP A 30 1.33 -17.40 22.37
N LEU A 31 0.88 -16.60 21.42
CA LEU A 31 0.88 -16.81 19.98
C LEU A 31 2.34 -16.86 19.52
N GLN A 32 2.66 -17.75 18.58
CA GLN A 32 4.00 -17.88 18.01
C GLN A 32 3.88 -18.09 16.50
N GLY A 33 4.56 -17.29 15.69
CA GLY A 33 4.51 -17.39 14.23
C GLY A 33 3.15 -17.02 13.63
N THR A 34 2.40 -16.10 14.22
CA THR A 34 1.06 -15.71 13.74
C THR A 34 1.11 -15.31 12.26
N TYR A 35 0.34 -15.95 11.38
CA TYR A 35 0.50 -15.75 9.93
C TYR A 35 -0.79 -15.34 9.21
N ASP A 36 -1.92 -15.96 9.54
CA ASP A 36 -3.20 -15.72 8.89
C ASP A 36 -4.36 -15.81 9.88
N LEU A 37 -5.51 -15.25 9.50
CA LEU A 37 -6.67 -15.11 10.36
C LEU A 37 -7.98 -15.25 9.59
N ALA A 38 -8.99 -15.83 10.23
CA ALA A 38 -10.33 -15.96 9.66
C ALA A 38 -11.38 -15.68 10.74
N LEU A 39 -12.36 -14.83 10.41
CA LEU A 39 -13.50 -14.56 11.29
C LEU A 39 -14.65 -15.52 10.96
N VAL A 40 -15.22 -16.21 11.94
CA VAL A 40 -16.47 -16.96 11.75
C VAL A 40 -17.41 -16.59 12.88
N ASN A 41 -18.52 -15.95 12.54
CA ASN A 41 -19.39 -15.29 13.51
C ASN A 41 -18.56 -14.38 14.44
N ASP A 42 -18.63 -14.60 15.76
CA ASP A 42 -17.87 -13.85 16.78
C ASP A 42 -16.58 -14.57 17.22
N LEU A 43 -16.05 -15.49 16.41
CA LEU A 43 -14.82 -16.24 16.69
C LEU A 43 -13.74 -15.90 15.67
N LEU A 44 -12.60 -15.42 16.15
CA LEU A 44 -11.45 -15.12 15.33
C LEU A 44 -10.44 -16.27 15.42
N PHE A 45 -10.32 -17.03 14.34
CA PHE A 45 -9.36 -18.13 14.18
C PHE A 45 -8.03 -17.58 13.68
N VAL A 46 -6.94 -18.12 14.23
CA VAL A 46 -5.60 -17.55 14.06
C VAL A 46 -4.61 -18.69 13.89
N THR A 47 -3.79 -18.63 12.85
CA THR A 47 -2.74 -19.63 12.64
C THR A 47 -1.50 -19.35 13.48
N SER A 48 -0.74 -20.40 13.75
CA SER A 48 0.60 -20.34 14.32
C SER A 48 1.56 -21.06 13.37
N ALA A 49 2.47 -20.34 12.73
CA ALA A 49 3.47 -20.92 11.83
C ALA A 49 4.58 -21.68 12.57
N ASP A 50 4.71 -21.48 13.89
CA ASP A 50 5.71 -22.15 14.72
C ASP A 50 5.15 -23.34 15.52
N ARG A 51 3.83 -23.48 15.61
CA ARG A 51 3.15 -24.58 16.29
C ARG A 51 2.18 -25.31 15.37
N ASN A 52 1.67 -26.45 15.82
CA ASN A 52 0.75 -27.28 15.04
C ASN A 52 -0.68 -27.05 15.54
N GLU A 53 -1.08 -25.79 15.67
CA GLU A 53 -2.32 -25.41 16.35
C GLU A 53 -2.95 -24.15 15.74
N LEU A 54 -4.27 -24.03 15.92
CA LEU A 54 -5.02 -22.78 15.74
C LEU A 54 -5.41 -22.23 17.09
N ARG A 55 -5.40 -20.91 17.22
CA ARG A 55 -5.98 -20.23 18.39
C ARG A 55 -7.26 -19.51 18.00
N VAL A 56 -8.17 -19.43 18.96
CA VAL A 56 -9.48 -18.81 18.75
C VAL A 56 -9.67 -17.71 19.78
N LEU A 57 -9.80 -16.46 19.31
CA LEU A 57 -10.16 -15.32 20.14
C LEU A 57 -11.68 -15.11 20.04
N GLN A 58 -12.37 -15.10 21.17
CA GLN A 58 -13.81 -14.81 21.22
C GLN A 58 -14.05 -13.30 21.28
N LEU A 59 -14.89 -12.81 20.38
CA LEU A 59 -15.22 -11.40 20.22
C LEU A 59 -16.51 -11.05 20.96
N THR A 60 -16.46 -11.03 22.29
CA THR A 60 -17.59 -10.60 23.12
C THR A 60 -17.77 -9.07 23.12
N GLU A 61 -19.02 -8.62 23.35
CA GLU A 61 -19.35 -7.20 23.53
C GLU A 61 -18.51 -6.55 24.63
N ASP A 62 -18.37 -7.21 25.78
CA ASP A 62 -17.45 -6.77 26.82
C ASP A 62 -16.00 -7.03 26.37
N ALA A 63 -15.30 -5.94 26.03
CA ALA A 63 -13.91 -5.97 25.61
C ALA A 63 -12.97 -6.55 26.68
N ASN A 64 -13.31 -6.41 27.97
CA ASN A 64 -12.50 -6.95 29.07
C ASN A 64 -12.64 -8.48 29.21
N GLN A 65 -13.66 -9.06 28.59
CA GLN A 65 -13.91 -10.50 28.57
C GLN A 65 -13.37 -11.18 27.30
N ARG A 66 -12.87 -10.40 26.33
CA ARG A 66 -12.23 -10.96 25.14
C ARG A 66 -10.98 -11.70 25.54
N GLY A 67 -10.91 -12.97 25.17
CA GLY A 67 -9.81 -13.84 25.50
C GLY A 67 -9.80 -15.07 24.59
N TYR A 68 -8.67 -15.77 24.62
CA TYR A 68 -8.56 -17.02 23.88
C TYR A 68 -9.44 -18.08 24.52
N VAL A 69 -10.24 -18.73 23.69
CA VAL A 69 -11.14 -19.78 24.14
C VAL A 69 -10.32 -21.04 24.42
N ARG A 70 -10.65 -21.72 25.51
CA ARG A 70 -10.11 -23.06 25.79
C ARG A 70 -10.71 -24.04 24.81
N ALA A 71 -9.87 -24.87 24.20
CA ALA A 71 -10.35 -26.05 23.50
C ALA A 71 -11.15 -26.93 24.50
N PRO A 72 -12.16 -27.69 24.05
CA PRO A 72 -13.08 -28.43 24.94
C PRO A 72 -12.42 -29.46 25.89
N ASN A 73 -11.14 -29.78 25.74
CA ASN A 73 -10.41 -30.71 26.61
C ASN A 73 -9.64 -29.95 27.71
N PRO A 74 -10.01 -30.06 29.01
CA PRO A 74 -9.37 -29.33 30.11
C PRO A 74 -7.91 -29.75 30.41
N LEU A 75 -7.41 -30.80 29.75
CA LEU A 75 -6.01 -31.26 29.84
C LEU A 75 -5.13 -30.77 28.67
N GLU A 76 -5.71 -30.12 27.66
CA GLU A 76 -5.00 -29.60 26.49
C GLU A 76 -4.91 -28.06 26.49
N PRO A 77 -3.87 -27.48 25.83
CA PRO A 77 -3.65 -26.03 25.77
C PRO A 77 -4.81 -25.27 25.10
N LEU A 78 -4.82 -23.93 25.26
CA LEU A 78 -5.79 -22.93 24.73
C LEU A 78 -5.88 -22.87 23.18
N SER A 79 -5.88 -24.02 22.51
CA SER A 79 -5.59 -24.13 21.08
C SER A 79 -6.16 -25.42 20.48
N ILE A 80 -6.56 -25.36 19.20
CA ILE A 80 -7.05 -26.49 18.43
C ILE A 80 -5.86 -27.14 17.70
N PRO A 81 -5.47 -28.39 18.00
CA PRO A 81 -4.43 -29.08 17.26
C PRO A 81 -4.84 -29.26 15.79
N VAL A 82 -3.93 -28.94 14.87
CA VAL A 82 -4.14 -29.10 13.43
C VAL A 82 -2.86 -29.64 12.77
N LEU A 83 -2.81 -29.61 11.44
CA LEU A 83 -1.61 -29.95 10.68
C LEU A 83 -0.39 -29.10 11.06
N PRO A 84 0.84 -29.55 10.76
CA PRO A 84 2.03 -28.84 11.23
C PRO A 84 2.25 -27.49 10.58
N ARG A 85 2.47 -26.43 11.37
CA ARG A 85 2.78 -25.07 10.91
C ARG A 85 1.75 -24.48 9.93
N PRO A 86 0.45 -24.39 10.28
CA PRO A 86 -0.56 -23.83 9.39
C PRO A 86 -0.20 -22.40 9.00
N GLN A 87 -0.35 -22.07 7.72
CA GLN A 87 0.02 -20.76 7.16
C GLN A 87 -1.13 -20.05 6.46
N ALA A 88 -2.21 -20.74 6.12
CA ALA A 88 -3.35 -20.08 5.50
C ALA A 88 -4.66 -20.69 6.01
N LEU A 89 -5.68 -19.85 6.11
CA LEU A 89 -7.04 -20.19 6.47
C LEU A 89 -8.00 -19.85 5.35
N ALA A 90 -9.07 -20.65 5.26
CA ALA A 90 -10.29 -20.29 4.57
C ALA A 90 -11.46 -20.63 5.47
N ARG A 91 -12.54 -19.89 5.34
CA ARG A 91 -13.80 -20.18 6.00
C ARG A 91 -14.84 -20.57 4.96
N ASP A 92 -15.84 -21.32 5.39
CA ASP A 92 -17.06 -21.48 4.61
C ASP A 92 -17.73 -20.10 4.44
N VAL A 93 -17.95 -19.69 3.20
CA VAL A 93 -18.65 -18.45 2.85
C VAL A 93 -19.91 -18.79 2.05
N ARG A 94 -21.02 -18.10 2.30
CA ARG A 94 -22.19 -18.09 1.41
C ARG A 94 -22.79 -16.69 1.38
N TYR A 95 -23.70 -16.47 0.44
CA TYR A 95 -24.48 -15.25 0.34
C TYR A 95 -25.96 -15.60 0.49
N ASP A 96 -26.68 -14.91 1.38
CA ASP A 96 -28.13 -15.12 1.53
C ASP A 96 -28.92 -14.50 0.35
N ALA A 97 -30.24 -14.69 0.33
CA ALA A 97 -31.11 -14.18 -0.73
C ALA A 97 -31.04 -12.64 -0.86
N GLU A 98 -30.72 -11.96 0.24
CA GLU A 98 -30.50 -10.52 0.28
C GLU A 98 -29.07 -10.12 -0.13
N GLY A 99 -28.18 -11.07 -0.40
CA GLY A 99 -26.79 -10.86 -0.81
C GLY A 99 -25.82 -10.58 0.35
N ASN A 100 -26.24 -10.76 1.60
CA ASN A 100 -25.34 -10.62 2.73
C ASN A 100 -24.46 -11.85 2.87
N GLU A 101 -23.18 -11.62 3.16
CA GLU A 101 -22.24 -12.70 3.41
C GLU A 101 -22.57 -13.39 4.75
N ARG A 102 -22.58 -14.72 4.75
CA ARG A 102 -22.76 -15.57 5.93
C ARG A 102 -21.63 -16.58 6.00
N THR A 103 -21.18 -16.86 7.20
CA THR A 103 -20.17 -17.89 7.45
C THR A 103 -20.81 -19.25 7.71
N GLY A 104 -20.16 -20.33 7.28
CA GLY A 104 -20.61 -21.70 7.50
C GLY A 104 -20.00 -22.39 8.72
N THR A 105 -20.01 -23.72 8.70
CA THR A 105 -19.67 -24.59 9.83
C THR A 105 -18.17 -24.78 10.01
N TYR A 106 -17.38 -24.69 8.94
CA TYR A 106 -15.97 -25.07 8.97
C TYR A 106 -15.00 -23.94 8.69
N VAL A 107 -13.85 -24.05 9.35
CA VAL A 107 -12.61 -23.36 9.00
C VAL A 107 -11.62 -24.41 8.50
N TYR A 108 -10.93 -24.09 7.42
CA TYR A 108 -9.94 -24.95 6.80
C TYR A 108 -8.57 -24.34 7.01
N ALA A 109 -7.59 -25.17 7.37
CA ALA A 109 -6.19 -24.76 7.47
C ALA A 109 -5.34 -25.57 6.49
N ARG A 110 -4.30 -24.94 5.94
CA ARG A 110 -3.23 -25.61 5.18
C ARG A 110 -1.86 -25.14 5.62
N SER A 111 -0.85 -25.96 5.32
CA SER A 111 0.56 -25.58 5.40
C SER A 111 1.20 -25.45 4.04
N SER A 112 2.21 -24.58 3.94
CA SER A 112 3.03 -24.52 2.75
C SER A 112 3.77 -25.84 2.52
N GLY A 113 3.78 -26.29 1.26
CA GLY A 113 4.43 -27.53 0.87
C GLY A 113 3.71 -28.83 1.27
N SER A 114 2.52 -28.75 1.88
CA SER A 114 1.75 -29.93 2.28
C SER A 114 0.61 -30.25 1.31
N ALA A 115 0.31 -31.53 1.15
CA ALA A 115 -0.88 -32.03 0.43
C ALA A 115 -2.10 -32.23 1.36
N LEU A 116 -1.98 -31.84 2.64
CA LEU A 116 -3.01 -32.02 3.66
C LEU A 116 -3.78 -30.72 3.93
N ILE A 117 -5.07 -30.87 4.23
CA ILE A 117 -5.96 -29.79 4.68
C ILE A 117 -6.65 -30.23 5.98
N SER A 118 -6.54 -29.42 7.03
CA SER A 118 -7.26 -29.65 8.29
C SER A 118 -8.62 -28.97 8.22
N VAL A 119 -9.68 -29.69 8.60
CA VAL A 119 -11.05 -29.17 8.70
C VAL A 119 -11.39 -29.03 10.17
N VAL A 120 -11.74 -27.82 10.59
CA VAL A 120 -12.01 -27.46 11.99
C VAL A 120 -13.46 -27.02 12.12
N ASP A 121 -14.16 -27.57 13.11
CA ASP A 121 -15.51 -27.13 13.47
C ASP A 121 -15.45 -25.71 14.07
N ALA A 122 -16.21 -24.80 13.47
CA ALA A 122 -16.29 -23.41 13.88
C ALA A 122 -17.40 -23.15 14.91
N ALA A 123 -18.16 -24.18 15.32
CA ALA A 123 -19.13 -24.05 16.40
C ALA A 123 -18.42 -23.81 17.74
N ALA A 124 -18.91 -22.82 18.50
CA ALA A 124 -18.34 -22.43 19.80
C ALA A 124 -18.24 -23.58 20.82
N ASN A 125 -19.09 -24.59 20.70
CA ASN A 125 -19.10 -25.76 21.59
C ASN A 125 -18.27 -26.94 21.04
N GLY A 126 -17.84 -26.89 19.77
CA GLY A 126 -17.24 -27.99 19.03
C GLY A 126 -15.76 -27.84 18.75
N MET A 127 -15.27 -26.61 18.50
CA MET A 127 -13.88 -26.17 18.28
C MET A 127 -12.79 -27.27 18.32
N ARG A 128 -12.77 -28.12 17.29
CA ARG A 128 -11.82 -29.23 17.13
C ARG A 128 -11.57 -29.53 15.67
N GLU A 129 -10.42 -30.12 15.36
CA GLU A 129 -10.20 -30.73 14.04
C GLU A 129 -11.14 -31.92 13.88
N VAL A 130 -12.08 -31.83 12.94
CA VAL A 130 -13.07 -32.88 12.66
C VAL A 130 -12.58 -33.84 11.58
N ALA A 131 -11.76 -33.37 10.65
CA ALA A 131 -11.17 -34.20 9.63
C ALA A 131 -9.83 -33.65 9.16
N ARG A 132 -8.98 -34.56 8.68
CA ARG A 132 -7.74 -34.23 7.99
C ARG A 132 -7.78 -34.83 6.60
N LEU A 133 -7.93 -33.97 5.61
CA LEU A 133 -8.08 -34.35 4.22
C LEU A 133 -6.69 -34.53 3.59
N ASP A 134 -6.41 -35.72 3.07
CA ASP A 134 -5.25 -35.97 2.22
C ASP A 134 -5.66 -35.83 0.76
N THR A 135 -5.21 -34.76 0.10
CA THR A 135 -5.60 -34.48 -1.29
C THR A 135 -5.17 -35.58 -2.26
N ARG A 136 -4.15 -36.38 -1.92
CA ARG A 136 -3.71 -37.54 -2.73
C ARG A 136 -4.74 -38.65 -2.72
N GLN A 137 -5.42 -38.83 -1.58
CA GLN A 137 -6.49 -39.81 -1.44
C GLN A 137 -7.78 -39.30 -2.07
N LEU A 138 -8.12 -38.02 -1.84
CA LEU A 138 -9.34 -37.41 -2.39
C LEU A 138 -9.35 -37.43 -3.94
N THR A 139 -8.21 -37.14 -4.55
CA THR A 139 -8.11 -37.01 -6.01
C THR A 139 -7.80 -38.33 -6.71
N GLY A 140 -7.33 -39.35 -5.98
CA GLY A 140 -6.89 -40.62 -6.54
C GLY A 140 -5.63 -40.55 -7.41
N VAL A 141 -4.97 -39.38 -7.44
CA VAL A 141 -3.72 -39.14 -8.17
C VAL A 141 -2.64 -38.63 -7.22
N SER A 142 -1.37 -38.70 -7.64
CA SER A 142 -0.26 -38.10 -6.88
C SER A 142 -0.36 -36.58 -6.96
N SER A 143 -1.17 -35.97 -6.09
CA SER A 143 -1.24 -34.51 -5.94
C SER A 143 -0.03 -33.98 -5.20
N GLY A 144 0.56 -32.89 -5.69
CA GLY A 144 1.55 -32.14 -4.93
C GLY A 144 0.90 -31.17 -3.93
N PRO A 145 1.65 -30.16 -3.45
CA PRO A 145 1.19 -29.31 -2.36
C PRO A 145 -0.03 -28.46 -2.73
N VAL A 146 -0.87 -28.18 -1.74
CA VAL A 146 -2.04 -27.29 -1.89
C VAL A 146 -1.56 -25.83 -1.92
N THR A 147 -1.81 -25.13 -3.03
CA THR A 147 -1.34 -23.75 -3.23
C THR A 147 -2.39 -22.70 -2.90
N ALA A 148 -3.68 -23.00 -3.10
CA ALA A 148 -4.80 -22.13 -2.81
C ALA A 148 -6.05 -22.95 -2.48
N PHE A 149 -6.99 -22.38 -1.73
CA PHE A 149 -8.26 -23.02 -1.39
C PHE A 149 -9.29 -21.96 -0.99
N ALA A 150 -10.56 -22.28 -1.19
CA ALA A 150 -11.72 -21.47 -0.81
C ALA A 150 -12.91 -22.41 -0.58
N ALA A 151 -13.87 -22.01 0.25
CA ALA A 151 -14.99 -22.87 0.61
C ALA A 151 -16.34 -22.16 0.52
N LEU A 152 -17.32 -22.86 -0.02
CA LEU A 152 -18.70 -22.43 -0.18
C LEU A 152 -19.58 -23.19 0.83
N ALA A 153 -20.28 -22.47 1.70
CA ALA A 153 -21.21 -23.05 2.66
C ALA A 153 -22.53 -23.47 1.98
N THR A 154 -23.17 -24.52 2.50
CA THR A 154 -24.53 -24.90 2.08
C THR A 154 -25.60 -24.00 2.70
N GLU A 155 -26.75 -23.85 2.01
CA GLU A 155 -27.95 -23.21 2.57
C GLU A 155 -28.82 -24.18 3.37
N GLN A 156 -28.74 -25.48 3.07
CA GLN A 156 -29.60 -26.49 3.66
C GLN A 156 -28.98 -27.04 4.94
N GLU A 157 -29.75 -27.08 6.01
CA GLU A 157 -29.37 -27.79 7.23
C GLU A 157 -29.16 -29.28 6.91
N GLY A 158 -27.99 -29.82 7.24
CA GLY A 158 -27.57 -31.17 6.84
C GLY A 158 -27.09 -31.30 5.39
N GLY A 159 -26.97 -30.20 4.65
CA GLY A 159 -26.39 -30.16 3.31
C GLY A 159 -24.88 -30.39 3.31
N SER A 160 -24.27 -30.32 2.11
CA SER A 160 -22.82 -30.43 1.93
C SER A 160 -22.19 -29.08 1.58
N ASN A 161 -21.13 -28.71 2.30
CA ASN A 161 -20.26 -27.61 1.94
C ASN A 161 -19.35 -28.03 0.78
N THR A 162 -18.92 -27.06 -0.02
CA THR A 162 -18.04 -27.31 -1.16
C THR A 162 -16.68 -26.70 -0.88
N LEU A 163 -15.64 -27.54 -0.83
CA LEU A 163 -14.25 -27.12 -0.75
C LEU A 163 -13.64 -27.10 -2.14
N TYR A 164 -13.19 -25.92 -2.56
CA TYR A 164 -12.34 -25.74 -3.75
C TYR A 164 -10.89 -25.67 -3.32
N PHE A 165 -10.01 -26.41 -3.97
CA PHE A 165 -8.58 -26.36 -3.68
C PHE A 165 -7.74 -26.56 -4.94
N ALA A 166 -6.57 -25.96 -4.96
CA ALA A 166 -5.61 -26.08 -6.04
C ALA A 166 -4.36 -26.83 -5.58
N THR A 167 -3.87 -27.75 -6.39
CA THR A 167 -2.65 -28.54 -6.14
C THR A 167 -1.61 -28.24 -7.19
N GLN A 168 -0.33 -28.15 -6.81
CA GLN A 168 0.78 -28.04 -7.76
C GLN A 168 1.35 -29.41 -8.09
N GLU A 169 1.20 -29.87 -9.33
CA GLU A 169 1.84 -31.09 -9.82
C GLU A 169 3.00 -30.78 -10.78
N PRO A 170 3.88 -31.76 -11.09
CA PRO A 170 4.94 -31.56 -12.09
C PRO A 170 4.40 -31.20 -13.48
N ALA A 171 3.20 -31.66 -13.83
CA ALA A 171 2.55 -31.37 -15.10
C ALA A 171 1.87 -29.98 -15.15
N GLY A 172 1.73 -29.31 -14.00
CA GLY A 172 1.02 -28.05 -13.85
C GLY A 172 0.11 -28.02 -12.64
N ALA A 173 -0.51 -26.87 -12.39
CA ALA A 173 -1.50 -26.76 -11.33
C ALA A 173 -2.87 -27.33 -11.74
N ARG A 174 -3.59 -27.89 -10.79
CA ARG A 174 -4.95 -28.40 -10.96
C ARG A 174 -5.88 -27.82 -9.92
N VAL A 175 -7.12 -27.53 -10.30
CA VAL A 175 -8.20 -27.06 -9.41
C VAL A 175 -9.24 -28.15 -9.25
N TRP A 176 -9.61 -28.42 -8.00
CA TRP A 176 -10.48 -29.51 -7.60
C TRP A 176 -11.68 -29.00 -6.80
N ARG A 177 -12.77 -29.79 -6.81
CA ARG A 177 -13.98 -29.61 -6.01
C ARG A 177 -14.22 -30.84 -5.14
N ALA A 178 -14.32 -30.67 -3.83
CA ALA A 178 -14.74 -31.73 -2.90
C ALA A 178 -16.02 -31.32 -2.18
N LEU A 179 -16.96 -32.26 -2.07
CA LEU A 179 -18.19 -32.08 -1.28
C LEU A 179 -17.98 -32.65 0.12
N LEU A 180 -18.22 -31.84 1.14
CA LEU A 180 -18.01 -32.19 2.54
C LEU A 180 -19.34 -32.06 3.28
N THR A 181 -19.76 -33.11 3.97
CA THR A 181 -20.97 -33.06 4.81
C THR A 181 -20.80 -32.07 5.96
N THR A 182 -21.88 -31.41 6.36
CA THR A 182 -21.93 -30.54 7.55
C THR A 182 -22.06 -31.32 8.86
N ASP A 183 -22.34 -32.62 8.82
CA ASP A 183 -22.32 -33.48 9.99
C ASP A 183 -20.86 -33.81 10.36
N THR A 184 -20.40 -33.22 11.47
CA THR A 184 -19.03 -33.38 11.97
C THR A 184 -18.63 -34.84 12.24
N GLN A 185 -19.58 -35.68 12.65
CA GLN A 185 -19.30 -37.10 12.94
C GLN A 185 -19.18 -37.90 11.66
N ALA A 186 -20.09 -37.66 10.71
CA ALA A 186 -20.01 -38.26 9.39
C ALA A 186 -18.76 -37.81 8.64
N LEU A 187 -18.29 -36.57 8.82
CA LEU A 187 -17.05 -36.09 8.20
C LEU A 187 -15.80 -36.73 8.83
N ALA A 188 -15.79 -36.94 10.14
CA ALA A 188 -14.68 -37.58 10.86
C ALA A 188 -14.54 -39.07 10.52
N SER A 189 -15.63 -39.74 10.15
CA SER A 189 -15.65 -41.15 9.77
C SER A 189 -16.63 -41.36 8.60
N PRO A 190 -16.21 -40.97 7.38
CA PRO A 190 -17.11 -40.94 6.25
C PRO A 190 -17.52 -42.36 5.84
N PRO A 191 -18.82 -42.62 5.62
CA PRO A 191 -19.33 -43.95 5.28
C PRO A 191 -18.84 -44.42 3.90
N VAL A 192 -18.46 -43.47 3.04
CA VAL A 192 -17.85 -43.70 1.72
C VAL A 192 -16.60 -42.82 1.65
N PRO A 193 -15.49 -43.30 1.06
CA PRO A 193 -14.30 -42.46 0.85
C PRO A 193 -14.67 -41.15 0.15
N LEU A 194 -14.24 -40.03 0.73
CA LEU A 194 -14.41 -38.72 0.13
C LEU A 194 -13.62 -38.66 -1.19
N THR A 195 -14.22 -38.05 -2.20
CA THR A 195 -13.60 -37.87 -3.52
C THR A 195 -13.63 -36.40 -3.92
N ALA A 196 -12.69 -36.02 -4.78
CA ALA A 196 -12.62 -34.70 -5.37
C ALA A 196 -12.74 -34.80 -6.90
N GLU A 197 -13.50 -33.88 -7.47
CA GLU A 197 -13.68 -33.74 -8.91
C GLU A 197 -12.71 -32.72 -9.48
N LEU A 198 -12.05 -33.07 -10.58
CA LEU A 198 -11.21 -32.15 -11.34
C LEU A 198 -12.06 -31.11 -12.07
N LEU A 199 -11.80 -29.82 -11.80
CA LEU A 199 -12.45 -28.71 -12.47
C LEU A 199 -11.59 -28.13 -13.59
N LEU A 200 -10.29 -27.96 -13.36
CA LEU A 200 -9.40 -27.28 -14.29
C LEU A 200 -7.97 -27.82 -14.21
N GLU A 201 -7.34 -28.00 -15.36
CA GLU A 201 -5.90 -28.22 -15.49
C GLU A 201 -5.25 -26.97 -16.09
N LEU A 202 -4.10 -26.59 -15.55
CA LEU A 202 -3.29 -25.45 -16.00
C LEU A 202 -1.98 -25.93 -16.62
N ALA A 203 -1.28 -25.04 -17.32
CA ALA A 203 -0.01 -25.36 -17.93
C ALA A 203 1.08 -25.68 -16.87
N SER A 204 2.15 -26.35 -17.29
CA SER A 204 3.22 -26.81 -16.39
C SER A 204 3.96 -25.66 -15.67
N ASP A 205 3.95 -24.46 -16.25
CA ASP A 205 4.59 -23.26 -15.71
C ASP A 205 3.61 -22.37 -14.91
N GLU A 206 2.35 -22.78 -14.77
CA GLU A 206 1.32 -22.06 -14.03
C GLU A 206 1.09 -22.66 -12.63
N ALA A 207 0.94 -21.77 -11.65
CA ALA A 207 0.52 -22.09 -10.30
C ALA A 207 -0.70 -21.25 -9.91
N VAL A 208 -1.65 -21.80 -9.16
CA VAL A 208 -2.78 -21.02 -8.64
C VAL A 208 -2.33 -20.26 -7.40
N SER A 209 -2.46 -18.93 -7.43
CA SER A 209 -2.14 -18.03 -6.31
C SER A 209 -3.34 -17.83 -5.38
N SER A 210 -4.54 -17.67 -5.95
CA SER A 210 -5.76 -17.38 -5.19
C SER A 210 -6.98 -18.07 -5.78
N LEU A 211 -7.86 -18.55 -4.91
CA LEU A 211 -9.21 -19.00 -5.23
C LEU A 211 -10.20 -18.15 -4.43
N LEU A 212 -11.32 -17.80 -5.05
CA LEU A 212 -12.37 -17.00 -4.42
C LEU A 212 -13.75 -17.53 -4.83
N VAL A 213 -14.60 -17.76 -3.84
CA VAL A 213 -16.02 -18.10 -4.05
C VAL A 213 -16.79 -16.82 -4.36
N LEU A 214 -17.67 -16.86 -5.35
CA LEU A 214 -18.53 -15.74 -5.73
C LEU A 214 -19.97 -15.96 -5.24
N PRO A 215 -20.82 -14.91 -5.24
CA PRO A 215 -22.21 -15.03 -4.84
C PRO A 215 -23.05 -15.99 -5.69
N ASP A 216 -22.73 -16.13 -6.97
CA ASP A 216 -23.26 -17.24 -7.77
C ASP A 216 -22.50 -18.52 -7.40
N PRO A 217 -23.15 -19.53 -6.79
CA PRO A 217 -22.48 -20.74 -6.32
C PRO A 217 -21.88 -21.59 -7.47
N ASN A 218 -22.25 -21.30 -8.72
CA ASN A 218 -21.70 -21.98 -9.89
C ASN A 218 -20.41 -21.32 -10.41
N LEU A 219 -19.97 -20.22 -9.82
CA LEU A 219 -18.81 -19.45 -10.28
C LEU A 219 -17.75 -19.36 -9.18
N ILE A 220 -16.49 -19.52 -9.57
CA ILE A 220 -15.34 -19.21 -8.73
C ILE A 220 -14.37 -18.32 -9.51
N ALA A 221 -13.72 -17.38 -8.84
CA ALA A 221 -12.63 -16.61 -9.42
C ALA A 221 -11.29 -17.30 -9.09
N VAL A 222 -10.46 -17.43 -10.11
CA VAL A 222 -9.15 -18.09 -10.04
C VAL A 222 -8.10 -17.07 -10.46
N SER A 223 -7.06 -16.92 -9.65
CA SER A 223 -5.85 -16.20 -10.04
C SER A 223 -4.68 -17.15 -10.11
N THR A 224 -3.86 -16.97 -11.15
CA THR A 224 -2.67 -17.76 -11.40
C THR A 224 -1.43 -16.88 -11.38
N ARG A 225 -0.28 -17.51 -11.21
CA ARG A 225 1.05 -16.93 -11.32
C ARG A 225 1.91 -17.81 -12.22
N ARG A 226 2.92 -17.21 -12.84
CA ARG A 226 3.94 -17.90 -13.64
C ARG A 226 5.32 -17.47 -13.17
N GLY A 227 6.28 -18.38 -13.23
CA GLY A 227 7.63 -18.18 -12.69
C GLY A 227 8.59 -17.37 -13.59
N GLN A 228 8.16 -16.98 -14.79
CA GLN A 228 9.00 -16.27 -15.76
C GLN A 228 8.70 -14.77 -15.74
N TYR A 229 9.76 -13.97 -15.56
CA TYR A 229 9.69 -12.51 -15.67
C TYR A 229 9.11 -12.08 -17.03
N GLY A 230 8.19 -11.12 -17.02
CA GLY A 230 7.54 -10.63 -18.24
C GLY A 230 6.39 -11.51 -18.73
N ASN A 231 6.05 -12.57 -18.01
CA ASN A 231 4.93 -13.47 -18.30
C ASN A 231 4.10 -13.64 -17.01
N PRO A 232 3.29 -12.64 -16.64
CA PRO A 232 2.44 -12.71 -15.45
C PRO A 232 1.39 -13.81 -15.62
N GLY A 233 0.91 -14.34 -14.50
CA GLY A 233 -0.24 -15.24 -14.54
C GLY A 233 -1.54 -14.49 -14.91
N THR A 234 -2.59 -15.26 -15.19
CA THR A 234 -3.90 -14.73 -15.56
C THR A 234 -4.91 -14.90 -14.43
N SER A 235 -5.90 -14.01 -14.39
CA SER A 235 -7.06 -14.13 -13.50
C SER A 235 -8.34 -14.28 -14.33
N PHE A 236 -9.23 -15.17 -13.93
CA PHE A 236 -10.47 -15.46 -14.67
C PHE A 236 -11.55 -16.03 -13.75
N ILE A 237 -12.81 -15.98 -14.20
CA ILE A 237 -13.94 -16.67 -13.59
C ILE A 237 -14.11 -18.03 -14.26
N LEU A 238 -14.15 -19.09 -13.45
CA LEU A 238 -14.43 -20.46 -13.86
C LEU A 238 -15.88 -20.80 -13.50
N GLU A 239 -16.62 -21.29 -14.50
CA GLU A 239 -17.93 -21.89 -14.26
C GLU A 239 -17.75 -23.36 -13.86
N VAL A 240 -18.15 -23.68 -12.63
CA VAL A 240 -17.81 -24.93 -11.96
C VAL A 240 -18.48 -26.14 -12.61
N ASN A 241 -19.73 -26.00 -13.07
CA ASN A 241 -20.48 -27.12 -13.64
C ASN A 241 -20.08 -27.44 -15.09
N THR A 242 -19.77 -26.41 -15.89
CA THR A 242 -19.34 -26.57 -17.28
C THR A 242 -17.83 -26.75 -17.41
N LYS A 243 -17.07 -26.38 -16.38
CA LYS A 243 -15.60 -26.38 -16.35
C LYS A 243 -14.98 -25.44 -17.38
N VAL A 244 -15.73 -24.41 -17.79
CA VAL A 244 -15.31 -23.44 -18.81
C VAL A 244 -14.84 -22.16 -18.15
N ARG A 245 -13.72 -21.62 -18.65
CA ARG A 245 -13.28 -20.26 -18.32
C ARG A 245 -14.25 -19.28 -18.98
N ARG A 246 -15.06 -18.60 -18.17
CA ARG A 246 -16.15 -17.74 -18.64
C ARG A 246 -15.67 -16.34 -18.98
N THR A 247 -14.96 -15.71 -18.06
CA THR A 247 -14.60 -14.28 -18.13
C THR A 247 -13.15 -14.09 -17.68
N THR A 248 -12.34 -13.41 -18.47
CA THR A 248 -10.99 -13.00 -18.05
C THR A 248 -11.08 -11.71 -17.23
N LEU A 249 -10.33 -11.63 -16.13
CA LEU A 249 -10.31 -10.50 -15.21
C LEU A 249 -9.09 -9.61 -15.51
N ASP A 250 -9.34 -8.40 -15.99
CA ASP A 250 -8.32 -7.44 -16.40
C ASP A 250 -7.80 -6.59 -15.23
N PHE A 251 -6.76 -7.10 -14.57
CA PHE A 251 -5.99 -6.37 -13.56
C PHE A 251 -4.81 -5.60 -14.17
N GLY A 252 -4.93 -5.14 -15.43
CA GLY A 252 -3.90 -4.32 -16.08
C GLY A 252 -2.61 -5.06 -16.41
N GLY A 253 -2.69 -6.37 -16.69
CA GLY A 253 -1.52 -7.20 -16.97
C GLY A 253 -0.61 -7.45 -15.76
N SER A 254 -1.05 -7.12 -14.54
CA SER A 254 -0.30 -7.41 -13.31
C SER A 254 -0.66 -8.79 -12.77
N GLN A 255 0.32 -9.48 -12.18
CA GLN A 255 0.06 -10.70 -11.41
C GLN A 255 -0.75 -10.36 -10.15
N VAL A 256 -1.62 -11.28 -9.71
CA VAL A 256 -2.48 -11.08 -8.53
C VAL A 256 -2.18 -12.13 -7.46
N LEU A 257 -1.91 -11.65 -6.24
CA LEU A 257 -1.62 -12.49 -5.07
C LEU A 257 -2.87 -13.02 -4.41
N GLN A 258 -3.88 -12.15 -4.28
CA GLN A 258 -5.09 -12.42 -3.53
C GLN A 258 -6.29 -11.80 -4.25
N LEU A 259 -7.37 -12.56 -4.34
CA LEU A 259 -8.67 -12.10 -4.81
C LEU A 259 -9.61 -11.93 -3.62
N VAL A 260 -10.34 -10.82 -3.58
CA VAL A 260 -11.33 -10.52 -2.54
C VAL A 260 -12.60 -9.97 -3.19
N THR A 261 -13.76 -10.27 -2.62
CA THR A 261 -15.03 -9.68 -3.03
C THR A 261 -15.86 -9.29 -1.82
N HIS A 262 -17.04 -8.70 -2.02
CA HIS A 262 -17.88 -8.16 -0.96
C HIS A 262 -19.30 -8.69 -1.04
N GLY A 263 -19.98 -8.76 0.11
CA GLY A 263 -21.45 -8.89 0.17
C GLY A 263 -22.17 -7.62 -0.30
N ARG A 264 -23.50 -7.64 -0.22
CA ARG A 264 -24.32 -6.49 -0.57
C ARG A 264 -23.94 -5.25 0.23
N VAL A 265 -23.89 -4.10 -0.45
CA VAL A 265 -23.62 -2.79 0.16
C VAL A 265 -24.95 -2.03 0.33
N PRO A 266 -25.45 -1.80 1.56
CA PRO A 266 -26.73 -1.12 1.76
C PRO A 266 -26.71 0.35 1.30
N GLY A 267 -27.79 0.81 0.66
CA GLY A 267 -27.95 2.19 0.20
C GLY A 267 -28.98 2.33 -0.92
N ALA A 268 -29.53 3.54 -1.09
CA ALA A 268 -30.54 3.87 -2.10
C ALA A 268 -29.93 4.64 -3.29
N ASP A 269 -28.75 4.21 -3.76
CA ASP A 269 -28.02 4.92 -4.82
C ASP A 269 -28.63 4.70 -6.20
N ALA A 270 -28.31 5.63 -7.11
CA ALA A 270 -28.68 5.57 -8.52
C ALA A 270 -27.99 4.44 -9.33
N GLN A 271 -27.02 3.73 -8.73
CA GLN A 271 -26.24 2.64 -9.36
C GLN A 271 -26.30 1.35 -8.51
N PRO A 272 -27.47 0.70 -8.43
CA PRO A 272 -27.68 -0.50 -7.62
C PRO A 272 -26.74 -1.66 -8.01
N GLU A 273 -26.31 -1.70 -9.26
CA GLU A 273 -25.40 -2.72 -9.79
C GLU A 273 -24.03 -2.70 -9.11
N ARG A 274 -23.51 -1.53 -8.69
CA ARG A 274 -22.22 -1.42 -7.99
C ARG A 274 -22.27 -1.93 -6.55
N ARG A 275 -23.48 -2.04 -6.00
CA ARG A 275 -23.76 -2.43 -4.61
C ARG A 275 -24.22 -3.87 -4.47
N ALA A 276 -24.46 -4.55 -5.59
CA ALA A 276 -24.80 -5.96 -5.62
C ALA A 276 -23.66 -6.79 -4.99
N PRO A 277 -23.98 -7.90 -4.31
CA PRO A 277 -22.95 -8.80 -3.81
C PRO A 277 -22.08 -9.25 -4.97
N GLY A 278 -20.77 -9.26 -4.76
CA GLY A 278 -19.83 -9.72 -5.77
C GLY A 278 -19.79 -8.89 -7.04
N ALA A 279 -20.38 -7.68 -7.06
CA ALA A 279 -20.35 -6.80 -8.24
C ALA A 279 -18.92 -6.51 -8.71
N ARG A 280 -17.97 -6.47 -7.77
CA ARG A 280 -16.55 -6.25 -8.05
C ARG A 280 -15.68 -7.32 -7.41
N ILE A 281 -14.62 -7.66 -8.12
CA ILE A 281 -13.54 -8.51 -7.61
C ILE A 281 -12.30 -7.64 -7.47
N PHE A 282 -11.74 -7.59 -6.27
CA PHE A 282 -10.53 -6.84 -5.96
C PHE A 282 -9.33 -7.78 -6.01
N GLY A 283 -8.27 -7.33 -6.65
CA GLY A 283 -7.00 -8.03 -6.78
C GLY A 283 -5.90 -7.26 -6.06
N VAL A 284 -5.19 -7.96 -5.17
CA VAL A 284 -3.92 -7.48 -4.61
C VAL A 284 -2.82 -7.72 -5.64
N LEU A 285 -2.29 -6.63 -6.21
CA LEU A 285 -1.30 -6.71 -7.29
C LEU A 285 0.08 -7.08 -6.78
N ASP A 286 0.76 -7.95 -7.52
CA ASP A 286 2.14 -8.35 -7.32
C ASP A 286 3.04 -7.65 -8.35
N PRO A 287 3.88 -6.67 -7.94
CA PRO A 287 4.79 -6.04 -8.88
C PRO A 287 5.98 -6.94 -9.26
N SER A 288 6.15 -8.13 -8.66
CA SER A 288 7.31 -9.00 -8.92
C SER A 288 7.32 -9.58 -10.34
N ASN A 289 6.16 -9.64 -11.01
CA ASN A 289 6.05 -10.13 -12.37
C ASN A 289 4.98 -9.36 -13.15
N CYS A 290 5.41 -8.48 -14.03
CA CYS A 290 4.53 -7.74 -14.94
C CYS A 290 5.06 -7.80 -16.38
N THR A 291 4.16 -7.69 -17.35
CA THR A 291 4.55 -7.53 -18.76
C THR A 291 5.12 -6.14 -18.99
N GLN A 292 6.41 -6.05 -19.35
CA GLN A 292 6.92 -4.86 -20.03
C GLN A 292 6.30 -4.81 -21.43
N PRO A 293 5.66 -3.69 -21.84
CA PRO A 293 5.17 -3.58 -23.20
C PRO A 293 6.37 -3.55 -24.17
N ALA A 294 6.17 -4.07 -25.38
CA ALA A 294 7.15 -3.88 -26.46
C ALA A 294 7.29 -2.37 -26.75
N ALA A 295 8.52 -1.87 -26.79
CA ALA A 295 8.82 -0.49 -27.19
C ALA A 295 8.14 -0.15 -28.53
N PRO A 296 7.59 1.08 -28.72
CA PRO A 296 7.90 2.31 -28.02
C PRO A 296 6.85 2.77 -26.99
N ALA A 297 6.01 1.87 -26.49
CA ALA A 297 5.06 2.22 -25.44
C ALA A 297 5.83 2.67 -24.16
N PRO A 298 5.35 3.70 -23.43
CA PRO A 298 5.94 4.03 -22.13
C PRO A 298 5.95 2.76 -21.29
N ALA A 299 7.06 2.50 -20.58
CA ALA A 299 7.17 1.36 -19.70
C ALA A 299 5.90 1.33 -18.82
N VAL A 300 5.08 0.28 -18.96
CA VAL A 300 4.02 0.06 -17.99
C VAL A 300 4.77 -0.29 -16.72
N ASP A 301 4.91 0.70 -15.84
CA ASP A 301 5.38 0.49 -14.48
C ASP A 301 4.58 -0.69 -13.92
N CYS A 302 5.28 -1.70 -13.40
CA CYS A 302 4.63 -2.83 -12.74
C CYS A 302 3.71 -2.27 -11.66
N GLN A 303 2.40 -2.27 -11.92
CA GLN A 303 1.45 -1.62 -11.04
C GLN A 303 1.43 -2.40 -9.73
N SER A 304 1.66 -1.70 -8.63
CA SER A 304 1.46 -2.23 -7.27
C SER A 304 0.23 -1.56 -6.67
N GLY A 305 -0.36 -2.22 -5.68
CA GLY A 305 -1.56 -1.74 -5.01
C GLY A 305 -2.76 -2.66 -5.21
N ILE A 306 -3.95 -2.07 -5.15
CA ILE A 306 -5.23 -2.76 -5.32
C ILE A 306 -5.91 -2.27 -6.59
N LEU A 307 -6.38 -3.20 -7.42
CA LEU A 307 -7.30 -2.92 -8.52
C LEU A 307 -8.59 -3.72 -8.32
N ALA A 308 -9.67 -3.22 -8.89
CA ALA A 308 -10.96 -3.89 -8.97
C ALA A 308 -11.37 -4.06 -10.42
N VAL A 309 -12.05 -5.17 -10.69
CA VAL A 309 -12.68 -5.49 -11.97
C VAL A 309 -14.16 -5.69 -11.75
N ASP A 310 -14.96 -5.37 -12.75
CA ASP A 310 -16.37 -5.73 -12.78
C ASP A 310 -16.49 -7.25 -12.95
N SER A 311 -17.22 -7.92 -12.07
CA SER A 311 -17.31 -9.39 -12.07
C SER A 311 -18.08 -9.94 -13.27
N THR A 312 -18.95 -9.13 -13.90
CA THR A 312 -19.76 -9.54 -15.05
C THR A 312 -18.97 -9.38 -16.34
N THR A 313 -18.34 -8.23 -16.54
CA THR A 313 -17.60 -7.94 -17.79
C THR A 313 -16.14 -8.38 -17.74
N GLY A 314 -15.55 -8.50 -16.56
CA GLY A 314 -14.13 -8.76 -16.35
C GLY A 314 -13.23 -7.56 -16.64
N THR A 315 -13.77 -6.44 -17.08
CA THR A 315 -12.98 -5.23 -17.37
C THR A 315 -12.63 -4.49 -16.09
N ARG A 316 -11.54 -3.72 -16.11
CA ARG A 316 -11.20 -2.81 -15.01
C ARG A 316 -12.41 -1.96 -14.61
N ALA A 317 -12.71 -1.95 -13.32
CA ALA A 317 -13.86 -1.25 -12.80
C ALA A 317 -13.70 0.27 -12.95
N LYS A 318 -14.84 0.97 -13.05
CA LYS A 318 -14.88 2.43 -13.14
C LYS A 318 -15.09 3.05 -11.78
N ASP A 319 -14.31 4.08 -11.48
CA ASP A 319 -14.41 4.82 -10.23
C ASP A 319 -15.60 5.81 -10.23
N PHE A 320 -15.64 6.69 -9.23
CA PHE A 320 -16.69 7.71 -9.09
C PHE A 320 -16.73 8.73 -10.25
N THR A 321 -15.63 8.92 -10.98
CA THR A 321 -15.57 9.81 -12.14
C THR A 321 -16.08 9.14 -13.43
N GLY A 322 -16.29 7.83 -13.41
CA GLY A 322 -16.76 7.04 -14.55
C GLY A 322 -15.63 6.55 -15.47
N PHE A 323 -14.37 6.80 -15.10
CA PHE A 323 -13.19 6.34 -15.82
C PHE A 323 -12.60 5.08 -15.16
N PRO A 324 -11.79 4.27 -15.87
CA PRO A 324 -11.15 3.09 -15.29
C PRO A 324 -10.35 3.47 -14.04
N MET A 325 -10.53 2.75 -12.94
CA MET A 325 -9.86 3.09 -11.69
C MET A 325 -8.34 3.07 -11.82
N LEU A 326 -7.69 3.90 -11.03
CA LEU A 326 -6.25 3.86 -10.83
C LEU A 326 -5.91 2.85 -9.72
N PRO A 327 -4.71 2.22 -9.75
CA PRO A 327 -4.27 1.37 -8.67
C PRO A 327 -4.23 2.13 -7.34
N ILE A 328 -4.92 1.60 -6.34
CA ILE A 328 -4.95 2.17 -4.98
C ILE A 328 -3.66 1.73 -4.28
N ASN A 329 -2.80 2.69 -3.95
CA ASN A 329 -1.52 2.44 -3.30
C ASN A 329 -1.15 3.57 -2.33
N ALA A 330 -0.22 3.29 -1.42
CA ALA A 330 0.30 4.29 -0.48
C ALA A 330 1.83 4.27 -0.48
N GLY A 331 2.41 4.89 -1.50
CA GLY A 331 3.86 5.04 -1.64
C GLY A 331 4.56 3.73 -1.96
N LEU A 332 5.65 3.44 -1.23
CA LEU A 332 6.51 2.28 -1.48
C LEU A 332 6.08 1.00 -0.74
N GLY A 333 5.01 1.06 0.05
CA GLY A 333 4.52 -0.10 0.80
C GLY A 333 3.79 -1.09 -0.10
N LEU A 334 4.20 -2.35 -0.06
CA LEU A 334 3.53 -3.44 -0.77
C LEU A 334 2.30 -3.89 0.04
N PRO A 335 1.12 -4.04 -0.58
CA PRO A 335 -0.03 -4.64 0.08
C PRO A 335 0.28 -6.07 0.56
N MET A 336 0.07 -6.32 1.85
CA MET A 336 0.28 -7.63 2.49
C MET A 336 -1.03 -8.42 2.63
N GLY A 337 -2.16 -7.79 2.37
CA GLY A 337 -3.49 -8.39 2.38
C GLY A 337 -4.57 -7.35 2.12
N LEU A 338 -5.81 -7.80 1.96
CA LEU A 338 -6.97 -6.94 1.78
C LEU A 338 -8.17 -7.52 2.53
N SER A 339 -8.88 -6.65 3.27
CA SER A 339 -10.23 -6.93 3.76
C SER A 339 -11.18 -5.84 3.29
N LEU A 340 -12.40 -6.25 2.93
CA LEU A 340 -13.50 -5.35 2.60
C LEU A 340 -14.53 -5.40 3.72
N SER A 341 -15.12 -4.25 4.05
CA SER A 341 -16.09 -4.14 5.13
C SER A 341 -17.23 -3.20 4.77
N THR A 342 -18.47 -3.67 4.95
CA THR A 342 -19.68 -2.88 4.67
C THR A 342 -20.13 -2.08 5.89
N ASN A 343 -20.66 -0.88 5.64
CA ASN A 343 -21.22 0.05 6.64
C ASN A 343 -20.32 0.21 7.87
N THR A 344 -19.09 0.63 7.63
CA THR A 344 -18.08 0.73 8.69
C THR A 344 -18.02 2.14 9.24
N LEU A 345 -18.12 2.30 10.56
CA LEU A 345 -17.82 3.55 11.23
C LEU A 345 -16.31 3.76 11.24
N LEU A 346 -15.87 4.83 10.57
CA LEU A 346 -14.47 5.24 10.52
C LEU A 346 -14.37 6.68 11.01
N SER A 347 -13.42 6.95 11.88
CA SER A 347 -13.06 8.33 12.24
C SER A 347 -12.27 8.96 11.09
N VAL A 348 -12.81 9.99 10.45
CA VAL A 348 -12.19 10.65 9.28
C VAL A 348 -11.89 12.10 9.62
N GLN A 349 -10.91 12.37 10.49
CA GLN A 349 -10.33 13.73 10.59
C GLN A 349 -9.00 13.76 11.34
N GLY A 350 -8.12 14.65 10.89
CA GLY A 350 -7.07 15.25 11.72
C GLY A 350 -7.64 16.46 12.46
N GLY A 351 -7.86 16.33 13.77
CA GLY A 351 -8.09 17.46 14.69
C GLY A 351 -9.52 17.64 15.25
N GLU A 352 -10.57 17.12 14.61
CA GLU A 352 -11.94 17.12 15.14
C GLU A 352 -12.57 15.72 14.93
N THR A 353 -13.36 15.20 15.85
CA THR A 353 -13.91 13.83 15.73
C THR A 353 -15.14 13.85 14.82
N ARG A 354 -14.98 13.62 13.52
CA ARG A 354 -16.10 13.29 12.61
C ARG A 354 -16.10 11.80 12.33
N GLU A 355 -16.96 11.06 13.02
CA GLU A 355 -17.31 9.70 12.65
C GLU A 355 -18.11 9.73 11.33
N SER A 356 -17.66 8.97 10.34
CA SER A 356 -18.35 8.81 9.07
C SER A 356 -18.59 7.33 8.80
N THR A 357 -19.82 6.97 8.42
CA THR A 357 -20.13 5.62 7.98
C THR A 357 -19.70 5.46 6.53
N VAL A 358 -18.65 4.69 6.29
CA VAL A 358 -18.18 4.31 4.97
C VAL A 358 -19.00 3.11 4.47
N PRO A 359 -19.72 3.22 3.33
CA PRO A 359 -20.55 2.14 2.83
C PRO A 359 -19.78 0.85 2.51
N LEU A 360 -18.61 0.97 1.87
CA LEU A 360 -17.68 -0.13 1.62
C LEU A 360 -16.25 0.36 1.83
N LEU A 361 -15.65 -0.07 2.94
CA LEU A 361 -14.29 0.26 3.35
C LEU A 361 -13.33 -0.83 2.90
N GLY A 362 -12.23 -0.45 2.25
CA GLY A 362 -11.07 -1.32 2.06
C GLY A 362 -10.01 -1.07 3.12
N ILE A 363 -9.44 -2.14 3.67
CA ILE A 363 -8.37 -2.10 4.67
C ILE A 363 -7.17 -2.89 4.14
N VAL A 364 -6.03 -2.21 4.00
CA VAL A 364 -4.82 -2.75 3.35
C VAL A 364 -3.60 -2.57 4.25
N PRO A 365 -3.18 -3.64 4.95
CA PRO A 365 -1.89 -3.71 5.60
C PRO A 365 -0.74 -3.59 4.59
N LEU A 366 0.27 -2.78 4.89
CA LEU A 366 1.41 -2.54 4.01
C LEU A 366 2.72 -3.07 4.63
N SER A 367 3.65 -3.49 3.76
CA SER A 367 4.98 -3.97 4.16
C SER A 367 5.82 -2.93 4.93
N THR A 368 5.46 -1.66 4.86
CA THR A 368 6.09 -0.53 5.58
C THR A 368 5.67 -0.46 7.05
N GLY A 369 4.69 -1.26 7.49
CA GLY A 369 4.10 -1.17 8.83
C GLY A 369 2.86 -0.28 8.91
N SER A 370 2.54 0.41 7.82
CA SER A 370 1.36 1.26 7.74
C SER A 370 0.11 0.48 7.31
N ILE A 371 -1.06 1.04 7.56
CA ILE A 371 -2.36 0.48 7.17
C ILE A 371 -3.10 1.54 6.35
N LEU A 372 -3.37 1.23 5.09
CA LEU A 372 -4.11 2.08 4.16
C LEU A 372 -5.60 1.76 4.23
N PHE A 373 -6.41 2.82 4.28
CA PHE A 373 -7.86 2.76 4.15
C PHE A 373 -8.29 3.47 2.88
N PHE A 374 -9.24 2.89 2.16
CA PHE A 374 -9.77 3.47 0.93
C PHE A 374 -11.28 3.22 0.78
N ASN A 375 -11.92 4.02 -0.05
CA ASN A 375 -13.33 3.85 -0.39
C ASN A 375 -13.46 2.83 -1.52
N ALA A 376 -13.82 1.60 -1.18
CA ALA A 376 -13.96 0.51 -2.14
C ALA A 376 -15.25 0.60 -2.98
N LEU A 377 -16.24 1.40 -2.57
CA LEU A 377 -17.41 1.67 -3.40
C LEU A 377 -17.10 2.68 -4.52
N ASP A 378 -16.30 3.71 -4.21
CA ASP A 378 -15.91 4.73 -5.19
C ASP A 378 -14.60 4.43 -5.90
N LEU A 379 -13.87 3.40 -5.45
CA LEU A 379 -12.59 2.91 -5.99
C LEU A 379 -11.47 3.96 -5.94
N VAL A 380 -11.41 4.69 -4.82
CA VAL A 380 -10.43 5.76 -4.61
C VAL A 380 -9.94 5.79 -3.17
N ASP A 381 -8.74 6.32 -2.98
CA ASP A 381 -8.22 6.65 -1.65
C ASP A 381 -9.07 7.73 -0.97
N PHE A 382 -9.10 7.67 0.36
CA PHE A 382 -9.54 8.82 1.13
C PHE A 382 -8.44 9.87 1.13
N ASN A 383 -8.74 11.07 0.64
CA ASN A 383 -7.86 12.22 0.83
C ASN A 383 -8.18 12.90 2.17
N VAL A 384 -7.40 12.61 3.21
CA VAL A 384 -7.57 13.12 4.56
C VAL A 384 -6.65 14.30 4.84
N GLY A 385 -7.22 15.48 5.11
CA GLY A 385 -6.41 16.60 5.59
C GLY A 385 -5.66 17.35 4.50
N ALA A 386 -6.27 17.52 3.32
CA ALA A 386 -5.92 18.63 2.43
C ALA A 386 -6.16 19.96 3.18
N LEU A 387 -5.14 20.43 3.91
CA LEU A 387 -5.17 21.70 4.62
C LEU A 387 -4.83 22.81 3.63
N TRP A 388 -5.88 23.37 3.06
CA TRP A 388 -5.78 24.54 2.21
C TRP A 388 -5.59 25.78 3.08
N LEU A 389 -4.63 26.63 2.72
CA LEU A 389 -4.58 27.98 3.28
C LEU A 389 -5.84 28.74 2.84
N ALA A 390 -6.28 29.71 3.64
CA ALA A 390 -7.47 30.51 3.32
C ALA A 390 -7.38 31.25 1.96
N SER A 391 -6.16 31.45 1.45
CA SER A 391 -5.87 32.05 0.14
C SER A 391 -5.82 31.06 -1.01
N GLU A 392 -5.88 29.75 -0.75
CA GLU A 392 -5.76 28.71 -1.76
C GLU A 392 -7.14 28.21 -2.21
N THR A 393 -7.21 27.78 -3.47
CA THR A 393 -8.44 27.20 -4.03
C THR A 393 -8.45 25.70 -3.77
N PRO A 394 -9.50 25.15 -3.13
CA PRO A 394 -9.60 23.72 -2.91
C PRO A 394 -9.49 22.92 -4.21
N ASN A 395 -8.91 21.72 -4.13
CA ASN A 395 -8.71 20.80 -5.25
C ASN A 395 -7.79 21.35 -6.36
N THR A 396 -6.78 22.14 -6.01
CA THR A 396 -5.76 22.63 -6.96
C THR A 396 -4.35 22.31 -6.47
N ALA A 397 -3.43 21.90 -7.35
CA ALA A 397 -2.05 21.79 -6.91
C ALA A 397 -1.50 23.18 -6.58
N THR A 398 -0.69 23.31 -5.51
CA THR A 398 -0.06 24.59 -5.17
C THR A 398 1.45 24.44 -5.03
N ALA A 399 2.14 25.57 -4.86
CA ALA A 399 3.55 25.60 -4.53
C ALA A 399 3.85 26.80 -3.65
N THR A 400 4.89 26.69 -2.85
CA THR A 400 5.49 27.81 -2.12
C THR A 400 6.85 28.12 -2.72
N VAL A 401 7.19 29.40 -2.80
CA VAL A 401 8.49 29.84 -3.35
C VAL A 401 9.20 30.67 -2.30
N ALA A 402 10.39 30.25 -1.89
CA ALA A 402 11.24 31.02 -0.98
C ALA A 402 12.56 31.39 -1.67
N LEU A 403 13.05 32.61 -1.44
CA LEU A 403 14.39 33.02 -1.87
C LEU A 403 15.36 32.91 -0.70
N LEU A 404 16.31 31.99 -0.79
CA LEU A 404 17.26 31.70 0.27
C LEU A 404 18.68 32.12 -0.11
N ASP A 405 19.47 32.50 0.90
CA ASP A 405 20.91 32.69 0.76
C ASP A 405 21.67 31.35 0.76
N VAL A 406 22.99 31.44 0.66
CA VAL A 406 23.92 30.29 0.65
C VAL A 406 23.90 29.47 1.95
N VAL A 407 23.47 30.07 3.06
CA VAL A 407 23.36 29.44 4.38
C VAL A 407 21.95 28.90 4.62
N GLY A 408 20.98 29.26 3.77
CA GLY A 408 19.59 28.84 3.86
C GLY A 408 18.67 29.85 4.57
N ASN A 409 19.13 31.06 4.85
CA ASN A 409 18.26 32.11 5.42
C ASN A 409 17.40 32.73 4.33
N ASN A 410 16.17 33.12 4.67
CA ASN A 410 15.33 33.88 3.74
C ASN A 410 15.93 35.27 3.51
N VAL A 411 16.25 35.59 2.25
CA VAL A 411 16.88 36.86 1.84
C VAL A 411 15.92 38.05 2.02
N ASP A 412 14.61 37.79 2.00
CA ASP A 412 13.59 38.79 2.29
C ASP A 412 12.44 38.16 3.09
N PRO A 413 12.57 38.12 4.42
CA PRO A 413 11.56 37.53 5.29
C PRO A 413 10.22 38.29 5.26
N SER A 414 10.18 39.53 4.74
CA SER A 414 8.94 40.30 4.62
C SER A 414 8.05 39.81 3.46
N THR A 415 8.64 39.12 2.48
CA THR A 415 7.95 38.50 1.35
C THR A 415 8.26 37.00 1.32
N PRO A 416 7.75 36.22 2.30
CA PRO A 416 8.15 34.83 2.48
C PRO A 416 7.72 33.92 1.32
N ASP A 417 6.64 34.29 0.63
CA ASP A 417 6.18 33.62 -0.58
C ASP A 417 6.44 34.49 -1.82
N ARG A 418 7.32 34.00 -2.68
CA ARG A 418 7.83 34.66 -3.89
C ARG A 418 7.21 34.11 -5.17
N ARG A 419 5.96 33.61 -5.13
CA ARG A 419 5.23 33.14 -6.33
C ARG A 419 5.10 34.17 -7.46
N ALA A 420 5.30 35.46 -7.18
CA ALA A 420 5.39 36.50 -8.21
C ALA A 420 6.72 36.49 -8.97
N ASP A 421 7.79 35.93 -8.38
CA ASP A 421 9.12 35.79 -9.00
C ASP A 421 9.23 34.48 -9.81
N ILE A 422 8.60 33.40 -9.34
CA ILE A 422 8.50 32.10 -10.01
C ILE A 422 7.03 31.66 -10.00
N ALA A 423 6.40 31.65 -11.18
CA ALA A 423 5.03 31.16 -11.32
C ALA A 423 5.03 29.62 -11.39
N PHE A 424 4.05 29.02 -10.71
CA PHE A 424 3.81 27.58 -10.70
C PHE A 424 2.46 27.26 -11.34
N SER A 425 2.40 26.17 -12.11
CA SER A 425 1.17 25.52 -12.53
C SER A 425 1.31 24.01 -12.42
N GLY A 426 0.28 23.35 -11.90
CA GLY A 426 0.21 21.91 -11.77
C GLY A 426 -1.23 21.42 -11.80
N THR A 427 -1.41 20.17 -12.22
CA THR A 427 -2.70 19.48 -12.24
C THR A 427 -2.87 18.73 -10.92
N TYR A 428 -3.99 18.98 -10.23
CA TYR A 428 -4.39 18.21 -9.04
C TYR A 428 -4.69 16.77 -9.44
N GLY A 429 -4.19 15.78 -8.69
CA GLY A 429 -4.19 14.38 -9.14
C GLY A 429 -2.91 13.91 -9.83
N VAL A 430 -2.03 14.84 -10.21
CA VAL A 430 -0.77 14.56 -10.94
C VAL A 430 0.45 15.17 -10.26
N THR A 431 0.32 16.37 -9.70
CA THR A 431 1.41 17.03 -8.96
C THR A 431 1.73 16.25 -7.69
N ARG A 432 3.02 16.01 -7.43
CA ARG A 432 3.53 15.37 -6.21
C ARG A 432 4.15 16.39 -5.26
N ASP A 433 4.28 16.02 -3.99
CA ASP A 433 5.04 16.80 -3.01
C ASP A 433 6.54 16.66 -3.33
N GLU A 434 7.12 17.69 -3.95
CA GLU A 434 8.49 17.68 -4.45
C GLU A 434 9.15 19.04 -4.17
N THR A 435 10.49 19.06 -4.22
CA THR A 435 11.26 20.30 -4.08
C THR A 435 12.15 20.51 -5.30
N TYR A 436 12.03 21.69 -5.88
CA TYR A 436 12.84 22.16 -7.00
C TYR A 436 13.68 23.35 -6.54
N VAL A 437 14.93 23.42 -7.01
CA VAL A 437 15.84 24.50 -6.61
C VAL A 437 16.40 25.18 -7.85
N LEU A 438 16.23 26.50 -7.92
CA LEU A 438 16.82 27.35 -8.95
C LEU A 438 17.96 28.16 -8.33
N THR A 439 19.21 27.81 -8.63
CA THR A 439 20.39 28.47 -8.06
C THR A 439 20.91 29.54 -9.02
N SER A 440 20.99 30.79 -8.54
CA SER A 440 21.53 31.92 -9.31
C SER A 440 23.05 31.83 -9.44
N GLU A 441 23.54 31.95 -10.67
CA GLU A 441 24.95 31.72 -11.01
C GLU A 441 25.46 30.37 -10.46
N GLY A 442 24.59 29.35 -10.45
CA GLY A 442 24.90 28.03 -9.94
C GLY A 442 26.00 27.36 -10.78
N VAL A 443 26.82 26.53 -10.12
CA VAL A 443 27.85 25.74 -10.79
C VAL A 443 27.19 24.72 -11.72
N LEU A 444 27.66 24.64 -12.96
CA LEU A 444 27.12 23.73 -13.97
C LEU A 444 27.54 22.29 -13.69
N PRO A 445 26.72 21.30 -14.09
CA PRO A 445 27.02 19.88 -13.83
C PRO A 445 28.38 19.49 -14.41
N ASN A 446 29.18 18.78 -13.62
CA ASN A 446 30.55 18.34 -13.94
C ASN A 446 31.54 19.48 -14.26
N ALA A 447 31.20 20.73 -13.92
CA ALA A 447 32.05 21.90 -14.15
C ALA A 447 32.56 22.55 -12.85
N SER A 448 32.66 21.77 -11.77
CA SER A 448 33.17 22.23 -10.49
C SER A 448 34.65 21.84 -10.31
N ARG A 449 35.49 22.81 -9.92
CA ARG A 449 36.87 22.59 -9.46
C ARG A 449 37.73 21.75 -10.42
N LEU A 450 37.58 22.02 -11.72
CA LEU A 450 38.34 21.41 -12.80
C LEU A 450 39.78 21.93 -12.81
N GLU A 451 40.71 21.10 -13.24
CA GLU A 451 42.12 21.47 -13.43
C GLU A 451 42.28 22.27 -14.71
N ARG A 452 43.19 23.24 -14.70
CA ARG A 452 43.64 23.93 -15.91
C ARG A 452 45.16 24.03 -15.95
N ASP A 453 45.69 24.19 -17.15
CA ASP A 453 47.06 24.64 -17.36
C ASP A 453 47.14 26.18 -17.34
N PRO A 454 47.79 26.81 -16.35
CA PRO A 454 47.94 28.27 -16.29
C PRO A 454 48.70 28.87 -17.49
N ALA A 455 49.45 28.07 -18.24
CA ALA A 455 50.11 28.51 -19.47
C ALA A 455 49.12 28.71 -20.64
N THR A 456 47.88 28.25 -20.51
CA THR A 456 46.84 28.35 -21.53
C THR A 456 45.73 29.31 -21.11
N THR A 457 45.07 29.93 -22.09
CA THR A 457 43.94 30.85 -21.86
C THR A 457 42.59 30.18 -22.08
N THR A 458 42.56 28.89 -22.40
CA THR A 458 41.34 28.12 -22.70
C THR A 458 41.06 27.10 -21.62
N PHE A 459 39.81 26.66 -21.52
CA PHE A 459 39.37 25.81 -20.42
C PHE A 459 38.65 24.58 -20.96
N GLU A 460 39.11 23.38 -20.61
CA GLU A 460 38.45 22.14 -21.02
C GLU A 460 37.38 21.75 -19.99
N VAL A 461 36.16 21.52 -20.43
CA VAL A 461 35.04 21.16 -19.56
C VAL A 461 34.30 19.93 -20.05
N PRO A 462 33.93 19.00 -19.14
CA PRO A 462 32.93 18.00 -19.44
C PRO A 462 31.58 18.65 -19.70
N ILE A 463 30.83 18.07 -20.62
CA ILE A 463 29.52 18.54 -20.99
C ILE A 463 28.46 17.53 -20.56
N VAL A 464 27.34 18.07 -20.12
CA VAL A 464 26.09 17.32 -20.05
C VAL A 464 25.09 18.04 -20.96
N ASP A 465 24.52 17.32 -21.91
CA ASP A 465 23.41 17.85 -22.70
C ASP A 465 22.10 17.58 -21.94
N ALA A 466 21.24 18.59 -21.84
CA ALA A 466 19.92 18.50 -21.21
C ALA A 466 18.82 18.91 -22.19
N LEU A 467 17.64 18.34 -22.03
CA LEU A 467 16.47 18.69 -22.84
C LEU A 467 15.92 20.05 -22.37
N GLU A 468 16.08 21.06 -23.21
CA GLU A 468 15.49 22.39 -23.02
C GLU A 468 14.62 22.72 -24.22
N ASP A 469 13.38 23.12 -23.98
CA ASP A 469 12.41 23.50 -25.02
C ASP A 469 12.25 22.40 -26.11
N GLY A 470 12.36 21.13 -25.72
CA GLY A 470 12.26 19.97 -26.62
C GLY A 470 13.52 19.66 -27.44
N SER A 471 14.63 20.33 -27.17
CA SER A 471 15.91 20.14 -27.85
C SER A 471 17.04 19.84 -26.86
N ALA A 472 17.94 18.91 -27.19
CA ALA A 472 19.14 18.70 -26.39
C ALA A 472 20.05 19.93 -26.51
N GLN A 473 20.29 20.59 -25.39
CA GLN A 473 21.11 21.79 -25.29
C GLN A 473 22.31 21.55 -24.36
N PRO A 474 23.47 22.14 -24.69
CA PRO A 474 24.67 22.02 -23.88
C PRO A 474 24.48 22.69 -22.51
N SER A 475 25.04 22.09 -21.44
CA SER A 475 25.08 22.71 -20.10
C SER A 475 25.83 24.04 -20.11
N VAL A 476 26.99 24.08 -20.77
CA VAL A 476 27.86 25.27 -20.92
C VAL A 476 27.61 25.98 -22.23
N ARG A 477 27.54 27.32 -22.20
CA ARG A 477 27.19 28.20 -23.33
C ARG A 477 28.02 29.50 -23.32
N PRO A 478 28.10 30.19 -24.47
CA PRO A 478 28.54 31.58 -24.50
C PRO A 478 27.74 32.43 -23.51
N GLY A 479 28.43 33.30 -22.77
CA GLY A 479 27.88 34.14 -21.71
C GLY A 479 27.99 33.56 -20.29
N ASP A 480 28.42 32.30 -20.15
CA ASP A 480 28.68 31.68 -18.85
C ASP A 480 29.89 32.28 -18.12
N LEU A 481 29.99 32.00 -16.83
CA LEU A 481 30.98 32.61 -15.95
C LEU A 481 32.02 31.57 -15.54
N ILE A 482 33.27 31.80 -15.90
CA ILE A 482 34.42 31.07 -15.40
C ILE A 482 34.89 31.76 -14.12
N VAL A 483 35.00 30.99 -13.03
CA VAL A 483 35.55 31.44 -11.75
C VAL A 483 36.84 30.69 -11.50
N LEU A 484 37.94 31.42 -11.33
CA LEU A 484 39.25 30.83 -11.03
C LEU A 484 39.34 30.51 -9.54
N LEU A 485 39.86 29.33 -9.23
CA LEU A 485 39.92 28.76 -7.90
C LEU A 485 41.38 28.45 -7.51
N PRO A 486 41.82 28.84 -6.31
CA PRO A 486 43.14 28.47 -5.83
C PRO A 486 43.23 26.96 -5.53
N GLU A 487 44.45 26.43 -5.48
CA GLU A 487 44.68 25.05 -5.03
C GLU A 487 44.35 24.91 -3.54
N ASP A 488 44.81 25.88 -2.75
CA ASP A 488 44.56 26.00 -1.33
C ASP A 488 43.17 26.60 -1.06
N THR A 489 42.28 25.80 -0.46
CA THR A 489 40.91 26.21 -0.12
C THR A 489 40.84 27.29 0.97
N SER A 490 41.96 27.61 1.63
CA SER A 490 42.02 28.73 2.58
C SER A 490 42.08 30.09 1.89
N GLN A 491 42.46 30.13 0.61
CA GLN A 491 42.43 31.33 -0.21
C GLN A 491 41.05 31.51 -0.87
N PRO A 492 40.54 32.75 -0.98
CA PRO A 492 39.27 33.00 -1.63
C PRO A 492 39.34 32.74 -3.13
N ALA A 493 38.21 32.30 -3.70
CA ALA A 493 38.00 32.26 -5.14
C ALA A 493 38.21 33.66 -5.76
N CYS A 494 38.54 33.70 -7.04
CA CYS A 494 38.75 34.97 -7.72
C CYS A 494 37.47 35.83 -7.70
N ALA A 495 37.61 37.08 -7.26
CA ALA A 495 36.47 38.00 -7.11
C ALA A 495 35.82 38.37 -8.45
N GLU A 496 36.61 38.45 -9.51
CA GLU A 496 36.14 38.77 -10.86
C GLU A 496 35.94 37.48 -11.68
N SER A 497 34.73 37.31 -12.21
CA SER A 497 34.38 36.21 -13.10
C SER A 497 34.68 36.54 -14.56
N VAL A 498 35.21 35.58 -15.31
CA VAL A 498 35.50 35.73 -16.74
C VAL A 498 34.35 35.19 -17.56
N ARG A 499 33.83 35.95 -18.54
CA ARG A 499 32.76 35.46 -19.41
C ARG A 499 33.29 34.51 -20.47
N VAL A 500 32.56 33.44 -20.76
CA VAL A 500 32.78 32.57 -21.92
C VAL A 500 32.32 33.32 -23.17
N ALA A 501 33.22 33.55 -24.13
CA ALA A 501 32.86 34.07 -25.45
C ALA A 501 32.41 32.98 -26.41
N GLU A 502 33.12 31.85 -26.41
CA GLU A 502 32.91 30.77 -27.36
C GLU A 502 33.03 29.40 -26.69
N VAL A 503 32.24 28.44 -27.15
CA VAL A 503 32.26 27.04 -26.74
C VAL A 503 32.58 26.20 -27.97
N GLN A 504 33.78 25.62 -28.01
CA GLN A 504 34.26 24.84 -29.14
C GLN A 504 34.16 23.35 -28.82
N ARG A 505 33.42 22.60 -29.65
CA ARG A 505 33.37 21.14 -29.61
C ARG A 505 33.96 20.55 -30.88
N ALA A 506 34.69 19.44 -30.75
CA ALA A 506 35.19 18.69 -31.89
C ALA A 506 34.05 18.12 -32.76
N THR A 507 32.97 17.69 -32.11
CA THR A 507 31.70 17.27 -32.74
C THR A 507 30.52 17.71 -31.87
N PRO A 508 29.29 17.82 -32.41
CA PRO A 508 28.12 18.16 -31.60
C PRO A 508 27.90 17.26 -30.38
N THR A 509 28.30 15.98 -30.48
CA THR A 509 28.16 14.95 -29.44
C THR A 509 29.45 14.72 -28.62
N ALA A 510 30.47 15.56 -28.79
CA ALA A 510 31.71 15.41 -28.03
C ALA A 510 31.44 15.57 -26.52
N PRO A 511 32.00 14.70 -25.67
CA PRO A 511 31.76 14.73 -24.22
C PRO A 511 32.47 15.89 -23.51
N THR A 512 33.40 16.57 -24.20
CA THR A 512 34.12 17.74 -23.70
C THR A 512 34.06 18.91 -24.68
N ALA A 513 34.18 20.13 -24.15
CA ALA A 513 34.33 21.37 -24.92
C ALA A 513 35.50 22.18 -24.41
N LEU A 514 36.08 22.95 -25.32
CA LEU A 514 37.04 23.99 -25.02
C LEU A 514 36.31 25.34 -24.92
N LEU A 515 36.46 26.03 -23.80
CA LEU A 515 35.90 27.35 -23.57
C LEU A 515 36.94 28.43 -23.86
N VAL A 516 36.55 29.41 -24.66
CA VAL A 516 37.36 30.58 -24.96
C VAL A 516 36.81 31.79 -24.18
N PRO A 517 37.61 32.44 -23.33
CA PRO A 517 37.16 33.61 -22.56
C PRO A 517 36.98 34.83 -23.47
N ALA A 518 36.04 35.71 -23.11
CA ALA A 518 35.73 36.94 -23.84
C ALA A 518 36.76 38.06 -23.66
N GLY A 519 37.74 37.87 -22.78
CA GLY A 519 38.79 38.84 -22.46
C GLY A 519 39.97 38.20 -21.72
N GLY A 520 40.91 39.03 -21.29
CA GLY A 520 42.05 38.59 -20.49
C GLY A 520 41.62 38.06 -19.12
N LEU A 521 42.41 37.14 -18.57
CA LEU A 521 42.20 36.63 -17.22
C LEU A 521 42.55 37.71 -16.18
N PRO A 522 41.86 37.79 -15.03
CA PRO A 522 42.17 38.78 -14.02
C PRO A 522 43.58 38.54 -13.46
N ALA A 523 44.45 39.55 -13.56
CA ALA A 523 45.87 39.41 -13.24
C ALA A 523 46.13 38.92 -11.79
N ALA A 524 45.22 39.25 -10.86
CA ALA A 524 45.33 38.86 -9.46
C ALA A 524 45.16 37.35 -9.21
N CYS A 525 44.56 36.62 -10.15
CA CYS A 525 44.25 35.19 -10.00
C CYS A 525 44.58 34.39 -11.28
N ALA A 526 45.36 34.96 -12.20
CA ALA A 526 45.71 34.34 -13.47
C ALA A 526 46.59 33.08 -13.31
N ASP A 527 47.23 32.88 -12.16
CA ASP A 527 48.05 31.69 -11.90
C ASP A 527 47.28 30.58 -11.15
N TYR A 528 45.99 30.77 -10.89
CA TYR A 528 45.18 29.77 -10.19
C TYR A 528 45.06 28.49 -11.03
N PRO A 529 45.35 27.30 -10.45
CA PRO A 529 45.44 26.05 -11.19
C PRO A 529 44.09 25.38 -11.41
N ARG A 530 43.02 25.88 -10.78
CA ARG A 530 41.67 25.31 -10.90
C ARG A 530 40.66 26.35 -11.31
N PHE A 531 39.52 25.88 -11.80
CA PHE A 531 38.40 26.73 -12.13
C PHE A 531 37.07 25.99 -11.98
N GLU A 532 35.99 26.75 -12.00
CA GLU A 532 34.64 26.23 -12.16
C GLU A 532 33.88 27.08 -13.19
N VAL A 533 32.82 26.50 -13.75
CA VAL A 533 31.93 27.20 -14.69
C VAL A 533 30.53 27.28 -14.11
N ARG A 534 30.01 28.50 -14.11
CA ARG A 534 28.72 28.87 -13.55
C ARG A 534 27.80 29.38 -14.64
N ALA A 535 26.51 29.14 -14.48
CA ALA A 535 25.50 29.65 -15.39
C ALA A 535 25.55 31.19 -15.43
N GLY A 536 25.62 31.77 -16.62
CA GLY A 536 25.61 33.21 -16.84
C GLY A 536 24.68 33.63 -17.98
N GLY A 537 24.80 34.90 -18.38
CA GLY A 537 24.05 35.45 -19.52
C GLY A 537 22.54 35.51 -19.30
N GLU A 538 21.78 35.11 -20.32
CA GLU A 538 20.31 35.22 -20.35
C GLU A 538 19.59 34.15 -19.53
N ARG A 539 20.28 33.04 -19.22
CA ARG A 539 19.75 31.93 -18.40
C ARG A 539 20.70 31.66 -17.22
N PRO A 540 20.77 32.56 -16.23
CA PRO A 540 21.73 32.47 -15.12
C PRO A 540 21.30 31.52 -14.00
N LEU A 541 20.06 31.00 -14.01
CA LEU A 541 19.58 30.07 -12.99
C LEU A 541 19.82 28.62 -13.41
N VAL A 542 20.32 27.79 -12.50
CA VAL A 542 20.44 26.34 -12.66
C VAL A 542 19.29 25.66 -11.93
N LEU A 543 18.41 24.95 -12.65
CA LEU A 543 17.32 24.18 -12.07
C LEU A 543 17.77 22.76 -11.74
N THR A 544 17.62 22.36 -10.48
CA THR A 544 17.80 20.99 -10.00
C THR A 544 16.47 20.41 -9.53
N GLY A 545 16.24 19.14 -9.87
CA GLY A 545 15.03 18.41 -9.50
C GLY A 545 15.06 17.85 -8.07
N PRO A 546 13.98 17.15 -7.66
CA PRO A 546 13.85 16.59 -6.32
C PRO A 546 14.90 15.52 -5.99
N ALA A 547 15.48 14.84 -6.98
CA ALA A 547 16.58 13.90 -6.79
C ALA A 547 17.97 14.58 -6.77
N GLY A 548 18.04 15.91 -6.83
CA GLY A 548 19.28 16.68 -6.87
C GLY A 548 19.98 16.67 -8.23
N ASN A 549 19.39 16.05 -9.24
CA ASN A 549 19.91 16.03 -10.60
C ASN A 549 19.67 17.37 -11.32
N TYR A 550 20.61 17.75 -12.17
CA TYR A 550 20.45 18.87 -13.09
C TYR A 550 19.31 18.59 -14.08
N LEU A 551 18.39 19.54 -14.23
CA LEU A 551 17.29 19.46 -15.18
C LEU A 551 17.54 20.35 -16.39
N GLN A 552 17.71 21.66 -16.17
CA GLN A 552 17.97 22.64 -17.22
C GLN A 552 18.44 23.98 -16.65
N ARG A 553 18.76 24.93 -17.53
CA ARG A 553 18.95 26.34 -17.16
C ARG A 553 17.71 27.17 -17.39
N MET A 554 17.54 28.20 -16.58
CA MET A 554 16.39 29.11 -16.65
C MET A 554 16.83 30.57 -16.55
N GLY A 555 16.07 31.44 -17.20
CA GLY A 555 16.16 32.90 -17.09
C GLY A 555 14.79 33.52 -17.21
N THR A 556 14.70 34.85 -17.22
CA THR A 556 13.42 35.58 -17.34
C THR A 556 12.57 35.03 -18.49
N GLY A 557 11.32 34.66 -18.21
CA GLY A 557 10.37 34.10 -19.16
C GLY A 557 10.60 32.63 -19.55
N SER A 558 11.65 31.98 -19.05
CA SER A 558 11.91 30.56 -19.31
C SER A 558 10.96 29.68 -18.50
N THR A 559 10.51 28.58 -19.10
CA THR A 559 9.60 27.61 -18.48
C THR A 559 10.23 26.22 -18.42
N TYR A 560 10.10 25.56 -17.28
CA TYR A 560 10.29 24.12 -17.15
C TYR A 560 8.92 23.48 -17.03
N SER A 561 8.66 22.38 -17.75
CA SER A 561 7.41 21.63 -17.61
C SER A 561 7.66 20.13 -17.69
N ARG A 562 6.98 19.38 -16.83
CA ARG A 562 6.96 17.92 -16.82
C ARG A 562 5.51 17.46 -16.73
N ALA A 563 5.10 16.61 -17.67
CA ALA A 563 3.84 15.89 -17.58
C ALA A 563 4.02 14.56 -16.83
N ASP A 564 2.97 14.10 -16.16
CA ASP A 564 2.92 12.79 -15.52
C ASP A 564 1.48 12.25 -15.57
N THR A 565 1.34 10.98 -15.21
CA THR A 565 0.07 10.28 -15.10
C THR A 565 -0.65 10.62 -13.80
N PHE A 566 -1.98 10.46 -13.80
CA PHE A 566 -2.77 10.63 -12.59
C PHE A 566 -2.49 9.50 -11.60
N PHE A 567 -2.29 9.87 -10.33
CA PHE A 567 -2.25 8.92 -9.21
C PHE A 567 -3.55 8.88 -8.41
N PHE A 568 -4.43 9.88 -8.59
CA PHE A 568 -5.86 9.78 -8.27
C PHE A 568 -6.67 10.66 -9.24
N HIS A 569 -7.94 10.33 -9.48
CA HIS A 569 -8.80 11.18 -10.29
C HIS A 569 -9.45 12.29 -9.44
N PRO A 570 -9.20 13.58 -9.73
CA PRO A 570 -9.82 14.67 -9.00
C PRO A 570 -11.30 14.86 -9.37
N PRO A 571 -12.10 15.56 -8.55
CA PRO A 571 -13.43 16.00 -8.94
C PRO A 571 -13.39 16.79 -10.26
N GLY A 572 -14.26 16.44 -11.21
CA GLY A 572 -14.29 17.08 -12.54
C GLY A 572 -13.28 16.53 -13.54
N TYR A 573 -12.57 15.44 -13.20
CA TYR A 573 -11.71 14.73 -14.14
C TYR A 573 -12.46 14.36 -15.43
N ALA A 574 -11.80 14.61 -16.57
CA ALA A 574 -12.41 14.51 -17.90
C ALA A 574 -11.78 13.40 -18.77
N GLY A 575 -11.13 12.41 -18.16
CA GLY A 575 -10.62 11.23 -18.88
C GLY A 575 -9.28 11.43 -19.58
N GLN A 576 -8.44 12.32 -19.07
CA GLN A 576 -7.12 12.62 -19.63
C GLN A 576 -6.07 11.68 -19.02
N ASP A 577 -5.31 10.94 -19.83
CA ASP A 577 -4.33 9.98 -19.30
C ASP A 577 -3.15 10.66 -18.55
N THR A 578 -2.86 11.92 -18.88
CA THR A 578 -1.74 12.69 -18.31
C THR A 578 -2.17 14.12 -17.98
N GLY A 579 -1.51 14.73 -16.99
CA GLY A 579 -1.62 16.15 -16.70
C GLY A 579 -0.25 16.80 -16.46
N THR A 580 -0.26 18.09 -16.14
CA THR A 580 0.97 18.83 -15.80
C THR A 580 1.38 18.47 -14.38
N ALA A 581 2.47 17.72 -14.21
CA ALA A 581 3.00 17.38 -12.89
C ALA A 581 3.66 18.58 -12.22
N VAL A 582 4.40 19.35 -13.01
CA VAL A 582 5.00 20.61 -12.58
C VAL A 582 5.24 21.48 -13.79
N SER A 583 4.95 22.78 -13.66
CA SER A 583 5.37 23.81 -14.60
C SER A 583 5.87 25.03 -13.82
N LEU A 584 7.13 25.40 -14.03
CA LEU A 584 7.79 26.52 -13.36
C LEU A 584 8.19 27.56 -14.40
N THR A 585 7.76 28.82 -14.21
CA THR A 585 8.11 29.92 -15.10
C THR A 585 8.79 31.03 -14.30
N VAL A 586 9.98 31.46 -14.73
CA VAL A 586 10.66 32.60 -14.11
C VAL A 586 9.98 33.89 -14.57
N THR A 587 9.16 34.49 -13.71
CA THR A 587 8.44 35.73 -13.99
C THR A 587 9.21 36.97 -13.56
N ARG A 588 10.16 36.82 -12.61
CA ARG A 588 11.08 37.88 -12.21
C ARG A 588 11.95 38.33 -13.38
N ASP A 589 12.01 39.63 -13.62
CA ASP A 589 13.01 40.19 -14.53
C ASP A 589 14.38 40.23 -13.84
N LEU A 590 15.20 39.21 -14.09
CA LEU A 590 16.55 39.06 -13.54
C LEU A 590 17.52 40.15 -14.01
N ARG A 591 17.21 40.87 -15.10
CA ARG A 591 18.07 41.98 -15.57
C ARG A 591 17.81 43.25 -14.77
N GLN A 592 16.56 43.48 -14.36
CA GLN A 592 16.19 44.65 -13.56
C GLN A 592 16.36 44.40 -12.06
N SER A 593 16.15 43.17 -11.62
CA SER A 593 16.19 42.79 -10.21
C SER A 593 17.03 41.51 -10.03
N PRO A 594 18.37 41.63 -10.14
CA PRO A 594 19.25 40.48 -10.09
C PRO A 594 19.18 39.76 -8.74
N VAL A 595 19.48 38.47 -8.77
CA VAL A 595 19.56 37.61 -7.59
C VAL A 595 21.03 37.34 -7.32
N GLY A 596 21.45 37.50 -6.07
CA GLY A 596 22.85 37.35 -5.68
C GLY A 596 23.39 35.96 -6.04
N ARG A 597 24.70 35.88 -6.29
CA ARG A 597 25.38 34.61 -6.56
C ARG A 597 25.07 33.59 -5.47
N ASP A 598 24.81 32.35 -5.89
CA ASP A 598 24.48 31.20 -5.05
C ASP A 598 23.20 31.34 -4.20
N GLN A 599 22.47 32.46 -4.31
CA GLN A 599 21.11 32.54 -3.78
C GLN A 599 20.20 31.64 -4.62
N ARG A 600 19.21 31.05 -3.95
CA ARG A 600 18.39 30.01 -4.54
C ARG A 600 16.90 30.27 -4.32
N PHE A 601 16.12 30.14 -5.39
CA PHE A 601 14.69 29.93 -5.23
C PHE A 601 14.45 28.46 -4.90
N VAL A 602 13.81 28.20 -3.77
CA VAL A 602 13.33 26.88 -3.41
C VAL A 602 11.83 26.86 -3.66
N VAL A 603 11.41 26.02 -4.59
CA VAL A 603 10.00 25.81 -4.94
C VAL A 603 9.58 24.46 -4.36
N ALA A 604 8.72 24.49 -3.34
CA ALA A 604 8.14 23.27 -2.77
C ALA A 604 6.70 23.14 -3.28
N THR A 605 6.44 22.10 -4.06
CA THR A 605 5.10 21.79 -4.57
C THR A 605 4.29 21.05 -3.50
N ALA A 606 2.99 21.31 -3.48
CA ALA A 606 2.02 20.65 -2.62
C ALA A 606 0.91 20.04 -3.47
N SER A 607 0.85 18.71 -3.44
CA SER A 607 -0.19 17.89 -4.07
C SER A 607 -1.55 18.05 -3.38
N HIS A 608 -1.54 18.38 -2.08
CA HIS A 608 -2.69 18.36 -1.19
C HIS A 608 -3.44 17.02 -1.18
N TYR A 609 -2.71 15.94 -1.48
CA TYR A 609 -3.21 14.59 -1.44
C TYR A 609 -2.54 13.83 -0.31
N PHE A 610 -3.35 13.43 0.66
CA PHE A 610 -2.91 12.72 1.85
C PHE A 610 -3.77 11.47 1.98
N PRO A 611 -3.30 10.31 1.51
CA PRO A 611 -4.08 9.08 1.61
C PRO A 611 -4.34 8.75 3.09
N TYR A 612 -5.50 8.17 3.40
CA TYR A 612 -5.79 7.71 4.76
C TYR A 612 -4.90 6.52 5.10
N VAL A 613 -3.76 6.86 5.69
CA VAL A 613 -2.77 5.90 6.18
C VAL A 613 -2.63 6.06 7.68
N LEU A 614 -2.63 4.94 8.37
CA LEU A 614 -2.39 4.85 9.80
C LEU A 614 -1.06 4.15 10.08
N THR A 615 -0.40 4.56 11.15
CA THR A 615 0.76 3.85 11.70
C THR A 615 0.55 3.52 13.17
N VAL A 616 1.14 2.43 13.64
CA VAL A 616 1.20 2.09 15.06
C VAL A 616 2.29 2.92 15.72
N ASP A 617 2.05 3.47 16.91
CA ASP A 617 3.08 4.18 17.69
C ASP A 617 4.07 3.19 18.31
N LEU A 618 5.15 2.95 17.57
CA LEU A 618 6.24 2.07 17.97
C LEU A 618 7.25 2.73 18.91
N VAL A 619 7.16 4.05 19.16
CA VAL A 619 8.21 4.79 19.87
C VAL A 619 7.82 5.00 21.32
N ASN A 620 6.61 5.53 21.54
CA ASN A 620 6.17 5.99 22.85
C ASN A 620 5.55 4.88 23.71
N TYR A 621 5.19 3.74 23.12
CA TYR A 621 4.50 2.64 23.80
C TYR A 621 5.27 1.32 23.67
N ASP A 622 5.93 0.91 24.75
CA ASP A 622 6.77 -0.30 24.77
C ASP A 622 6.04 -1.57 24.33
N VAL A 623 4.75 -1.71 24.70
CA VAL A 623 3.94 -2.87 24.35
C VAL A 623 3.71 -3.01 22.84
N LEU A 624 3.78 -1.90 22.09
CA LEU A 624 3.53 -1.85 20.65
C LEU A 624 4.82 -1.94 19.80
N ARG A 625 6.01 -1.82 20.38
CA ARG A 625 7.32 -1.80 19.67
C ARG A 625 7.57 -2.95 18.68
N ALA A 626 6.96 -4.10 18.91
CA ALA A 626 7.11 -5.30 18.10
C ALA A 626 6.13 -5.37 16.89
N PHE A 627 5.13 -4.49 16.82
CA PHE A 627 4.06 -4.51 15.81
C PHE A 627 4.48 -3.76 14.53
N ARG A 628 5.48 -4.29 13.82
CA ARG A 628 6.12 -3.62 12.67
C ARG A 628 5.67 -4.14 11.31
N LEU A 629 5.46 -5.44 11.19
CA LEU A 629 5.12 -6.08 9.93
C LEU A 629 3.69 -6.60 10.04
N PRO A 630 2.69 -5.85 9.56
CA PRO A 630 1.32 -6.32 9.55
C PRO A 630 1.15 -7.33 8.42
N GLY A 631 0.38 -8.38 8.70
CA GLY A 631 -0.03 -9.43 7.77
C GLY A 631 -1.51 -9.27 7.41
N PRO A 632 -2.24 -10.39 7.23
CA PRO A 632 -3.66 -10.38 6.93
C PRO A 632 -4.49 -9.58 7.94
N VAL A 633 -5.66 -9.13 7.49
CA VAL A 633 -6.62 -8.33 8.27
C VAL A 633 -8.02 -8.87 8.06
N VAL A 634 -8.86 -8.81 9.10
CA VAL A 634 -10.32 -8.90 8.99
C VAL A 634 -10.96 -7.79 9.79
N ARG A 635 -12.14 -7.36 9.36
CA ARG A 635 -13.02 -6.53 10.17
C ARG A 635 -14.03 -7.40 10.90
N ALA A 636 -14.30 -7.08 12.17
CA ALA A 636 -15.48 -7.55 12.89
C ALA A 636 -16.24 -6.35 13.48
N ARG A 637 -17.57 -6.42 13.49
CA ARG A 637 -18.42 -5.51 14.25
C ARG A 637 -18.80 -6.21 15.54
N VAL A 638 -18.53 -5.57 16.68
CA VAL A 638 -18.86 -6.11 18.00
C VAL A 638 -19.71 -5.08 18.74
N GLY A 639 -20.98 -5.41 18.96
CA GLY A 639 -22.00 -4.44 19.33
C GLY A 639 -22.13 -3.34 18.25
N ASP A 640 -21.98 -2.09 18.66
CA ASP A 640 -22.03 -0.93 17.76
C ASP A 640 -20.67 -0.41 17.29
N THR A 641 -19.58 -1.08 17.68
CA THR A 641 -18.21 -0.64 17.35
C THR A 641 -17.56 -1.53 16.30
N ASP A 642 -16.82 -0.88 15.41
CA ASP A 642 -16.09 -1.53 14.34
C ASP A 642 -14.61 -1.71 14.67
N PHE A 643 -14.14 -2.95 14.54
CA PHE A 643 -12.76 -3.31 14.82
C PHE A 643 -12.09 -3.94 13.61
N ALA A 644 -10.84 -3.57 13.35
CA ALA A 644 -9.95 -4.35 12.51
C ALA A 644 -9.04 -5.21 13.39
N TYR A 645 -8.90 -6.49 13.04
CA TYR A 645 -7.96 -7.41 13.66
C TYR A 645 -6.88 -7.74 12.64
N ILE A 646 -5.64 -7.39 12.97
CA ILE A 646 -4.50 -7.50 12.07
C ILE A 646 -3.48 -8.41 12.71
N VAL A 647 -3.03 -9.41 11.97
CA VAL A 647 -1.95 -10.28 12.42
C VAL A 647 -0.63 -9.55 12.28
N TYR A 648 0.23 -9.67 13.27
CA TYR A 648 1.60 -9.16 13.24
C TYR A 648 2.57 -10.31 13.51
N PRO A 649 3.11 -10.96 12.46
CA PRO A 649 4.12 -12.01 12.63
C PRO A 649 5.35 -11.48 13.39
N SER A 650 5.71 -10.20 13.23
CA SER A 650 6.84 -9.58 13.94
C SER A 650 6.63 -9.47 15.46
N ALA A 651 5.38 -9.47 15.92
CA ALA A 651 5.02 -9.42 17.34
C ALA A 651 4.55 -10.78 17.87
N ASN A 652 4.40 -11.78 16.99
CA ASN A 652 3.65 -13.00 17.24
C ASN A 652 2.31 -12.70 17.90
N ALA A 653 1.52 -11.79 17.34
CA ALA A 653 0.34 -11.26 18.02
C ALA A 653 -0.74 -10.85 17.02
N ILE A 654 -1.93 -10.58 17.55
CA ILE A 654 -2.98 -9.86 16.83
C ILE A 654 -3.09 -8.49 17.44
N LEU A 655 -3.20 -7.47 16.60
CA LEU A 655 -3.55 -6.14 17.02
C LEU A 655 -5.02 -5.88 16.68
N GLN A 656 -5.84 -5.72 17.71
CA GLN A 656 -7.17 -5.17 17.56
C GLN A 656 -7.07 -3.65 17.46
N MET A 657 -7.76 -3.08 16.48
CA MET A 657 -7.83 -1.66 16.22
C MET A 657 -9.28 -1.22 16.21
N ASN A 658 -9.65 -0.29 17.07
CA ASN A 658 -10.96 0.35 17.03
C ASN A 658 -11.00 1.44 15.95
N LEU A 659 -11.79 1.22 14.90
CA LEU A 659 -11.87 2.08 13.73
C LEU A 659 -12.55 3.42 14.01
N SER A 660 -13.33 3.55 15.09
CA SER A 660 -13.95 4.82 15.48
C SER A 660 -13.03 5.74 16.29
N THR A 661 -11.92 5.23 16.83
CA THR A 661 -11.02 6.02 17.70
C THR A 661 -9.68 6.36 17.06
N VAL A 662 -9.33 5.68 15.97
CA VAL A 662 -8.08 5.93 15.27
C VAL A 662 -8.07 7.25 14.51
N VAL A 663 -6.88 7.83 14.36
CA VAL A 663 -6.66 9.11 13.70
C VAL A 663 -5.77 8.91 12.48
N ALA A 664 -6.21 9.44 11.34
CA ALA A 664 -5.47 9.36 10.09
C ALA A 664 -4.19 10.20 10.13
N GLY A 665 -3.14 9.75 9.43
CA GLY A 665 -1.87 10.50 9.32
C GLY A 665 -1.06 10.61 10.62
N ALA A 666 -1.46 9.89 11.68
CA ALA A 666 -0.81 9.91 12.98
C ALA A 666 -0.29 8.52 13.40
N ALA A 667 0.67 8.52 14.32
CA ALA A 667 1.06 7.33 15.07
C ALA A 667 0.01 7.07 16.16
N ASN A 668 -0.68 5.94 16.08
CA ASN A 668 -1.79 5.61 16.94
C ASN A 668 -1.36 4.66 18.06
N ALA A 669 -1.85 4.90 19.27
CA ALA A 669 -1.72 4.01 20.42
C ALA A 669 -3.06 3.81 21.14
N LEU A 670 -3.90 4.85 21.15
CA LEU A 670 -5.27 4.78 21.66
C LEU A 670 -6.14 3.94 20.72
N GLY A 671 -7.02 3.12 21.29
CA GLY A 671 -7.88 2.21 20.52
C GLY A 671 -7.17 0.96 19.97
N LEU A 672 -5.89 0.77 20.32
CA LEU A 672 -5.12 -0.42 19.95
C LEU A 672 -4.99 -1.37 21.14
N VAL A 673 -5.39 -2.62 20.95
CA VAL A 673 -5.31 -3.66 21.99
C VAL A 673 -4.55 -4.86 21.44
N PRO A 674 -3.36 -5.18 21.99
CA PRO A 674 -2.61 -6.37 21.58
C PRO A 674 -3.19 -7.62 22.24
N PHE A 675 -3.35 -8.68 21.46
CA PHE A 675 -3.63 -10.03 21.92
C PHE A 675 -2.42 -10.89 21.61
N ARG A 676 -1.74 -11.35 22.67
CA ARG A 676 -0.53 -12.16 22.61
C ARG A 676 -0.77 -13.53 23.15
#